data_AF-A0A815KCG0-F1
#
_entry.id   AF-A0A815KCG0-F1
#
_cell.length_a   1.000
_cell.length_b   1.000
_cell.length_c   1.000
_cell.angle_alpha   90.00
_cell.angle_beta   90.00
_cell.angle_gamma   90.00
#
_symmetry.space_group_name_H-M   'P 1'
#
loop_
_entity.id
_entity.type
_entity.pdbx_description
1 polymer ?
#
loop_
_entity_poly.entity_id
_entity_poly.type
_entity_poly.pdbx_seq_one_letter_code
_entity_poly.pdbx_strand_id
1 'polypeptide(L)'
;MQTNNLPIHTIQTEVPFNNQQINYRQPKSSRNIRIQTKLTAKRLDDESENFGEYIRTKNIGIQTASADIVLDDNVENGRKYSRNRRGNIKNSSTDENLNQAVTRDERQRVRLVEDSDIDGNGSDEQEKQITENITKDINKSDGAELSPIAGYSEEPLLPLAQACAPLADIFHNLSFYVDLALKETPEQPPDGLSIDESAAIRLYTIEWDRPHRSLYSLLNFNLKNNDREALRPYFRYIKLFLTALIKLPCVPSLTVWRGVTKDLSAEFPPGTALTWWAFSSCTTEMTVLENDMYLGQEGDRTLFSVEAINGRTIKAHSHFITEDEIVLMPGTHMIVQSQLSPAANLYIIHLKQIEPKVMTLEPPFGGAHIYPKIKRPFYQKKRFMIPACLLLTLCIAGVIIGVILGTQLKYVCDDPYKSPESLATGKYPSSSVLDDFDGDTYPDVAIVNSNENSVTLLLGGGDKEKVFRTTRPTVGDIPAIMISVDLNNDTEIDLVVTNTDDDTISVLLGLGNGLFLNAVPYEVGVNPYGITSADFNNDKRPDLAVTNQDDGTVTLRFNNGSGSFPTTTIVSVGQDPYLILSGDFNDDNNMDLAVSYSYNTYIDVIFGSGDETFNAPIPYNTGYDPANMILTDLNNDKKPDLVVFSSEDYTLTILLNNGAGKFDTFTDYLNGYYRLTSLTAGDFNSDNKTDLAVVNAGYYSITVLLGSGNGSFQSGIPYYLGHYGLDIIAADFNNDNKIDLATVNNDQTASVAFGIGNGSFTNRIDYVIGESSKWLISYDFNSDDNQDLALVAQDSNNIIVLLGDGNAHFQAPLNNTVGANPVHVLSADFNNDTKQDLLVVNQNDSTIGVLFGHGDGFFNTPINYTVGKSPLYAFSADFNSDNIFDIAVVNSGDSTISVLFGKINGTFEIQNTYQLKEYPTCVISANLNKDGKQDLIVTNENNNTISIFFNNGSGYFIYSNDYKVGREPSSIAAADFNNDKNIDLAVTNSGMNTVSVLLNNGNGTFGNASNFIVKKNPYRVSAKDINKDGKMDLVVINSGSDSVSLLFGFGNGSFKTQKKYNAHDNPTSIVVGDFNKDNKQDIAVTNAQTNDLSIFLNMC
;
A
#
# COMPACT_ATOMS: atom_id res chain seq x y z
N MET A 1 -28.40 -35.79 57.27
CA MET A 1 -29.87 -35.75 57.10
C MET A 1 -30.11 -35.14 55.72
N GLN A 2 -30.60 -35.82 54.70
CA GLN A 2 -31.14 -37.17 54.51
C GLN A 2 -30.92 -37.46 53.01
N THR A 3 -30.05 -38.40 52.64
CA THR A 3 -30.37 -39.79 52.23
C THR A 3 -30.79 -39.87 50.76
N ASN A 4 -30.15 -40.63 49.85
CA ASN A 4 -30.09 -42.11 49.79
C ASN A 4 -29.64 -42.46 48.35
N ASN A 5 -28.55 -43.22 48.14
CA ASN A 5 -28.48 -44.68 47.90
C ASN A 5 -28.10 -44.94 46.43
N LEU A 6 -26.86 -45.36 46.12
CA LEU A 6 -26.35 -46.78 46.03
C LEU A 6 -27.07 -47.66 44.99
N PRO A 7 -26.45 -48.72 44.40
CA PRO A 7 -25.10 -49.31 44.56
C PRO A 7 -24.39 -49.53 43.17
N ILE A 8 -23.15 -50.03 42.99
CA ILE A 8 -22.65 -51.44 43.05
C ILE A 8 -21.12 -51.39 42.75
N HIS A 9 -20.21 -51.46 43.74
CA HIS A 9 -19.30 -52.59 44.11
C HIS A 9 -18.71 -53.47 42.97
N THR A 10 -17.43 -53.32 42.57
CA THR A 10 -16.18 -53.96 43.07
C THR A 10 -16.24 -55.44 43.50
N ILE A 11 -15.21 -56.24 43.15
CA ILE A 11 -14.26 -57.02 44.02
C ILE A 11 -13.37 -57.93 43.12
N GLN A 12 -12.04 -57.67 43.06
CA GLN A 12 -10.87 -58.46 43.56
C GLN A 12 -10.52 -59.73 42.73
N THR A 13 -9.27 -60.18 42.56
CA THR A 13 -8.17 -60.58 43.50
C THR A 13 -6.98 -61.02 42.59
N GLU A 14 -5.69 -60.79 42.87
CA GLU A 14 -4.75 -61.73 43.56
C GLU A 14 -3.28 -61.21 43.47
N VAL A 15 -2.56 -61.30 44.60
CA VAL A 15 -1.08 -61.23 44.84
C VAL A 15 -0.56 -62.70 44.73
N PRO A 16 0.70 -63.10 44.31
CA PRO A 16 1.99 -62.62 44.88
C PRO A 16 3.41 -62.83 44.19
N PHE A 17 4.46 -62.11 44.68
CA PHE A 17 5.82 -62.54 45.17
C PHE A 17 6.93 -62.69 44.08
N ASN A 18 8.23 -62.29 44.15
CA ASN A 18 9.28 -61.82 45.11
C ASN A 18 10.57 -61.50 44.25
N ASN A 19 11.49 -60.54 44.47
CA ASN A 19 12.66 -60.54 45.40
C ASN A 19 13.61 -59.32 45.09
N GLN A 20 13.96 -58.48 46.09
CA GLN A 20 15.33 -58.13 46.61
C GLN A 20 16.17 -57.14 45.76
N GLN A 21 16.62 -55.93 46.16
CA GLN A 21 17.39 -55.37 47.32
C GLN A 21 18.21 -54.18 46.70
N ILE A 22 18.09 -52.89 47.10
CA ILE A 22 18.77 -52.08 48.16
C ILE A 22 19.64 -50.99 47.42
N ASN A 23 19.84 -49.67 47.68
CA ASN A 23 19.60 -48.52 48.61
C ASN A 23 20.43 -47.33 47.95
N TYR A 24 20.38 -45.99 48.13
CA TYR A 24 20.20 -44.99 49.21
C TYR A 24 20.30 -43.57 48.52
N ARG A 25 19.30 -42.66 48.54
CA ARG A 25 19.16 -41.31 49.21
C ARG A 25 19.56 -39.96 48.50
N GLN A 26 18.51 -39.16 48.20
CA GLN A 26 18.33 -37.68 48.44
C GLN A 26 19.01 -36.70 47.44
N PRO A 27 18.52 -35.44 47.24
CA PRO A 27 17.71 -34.58 48.14
C PRO A 27 16.44 -33.85 47.58
N LYS A 28 15.65 -33.36 48.56
CA LYS A 28 14.45 -32.46 48.54
C LYS A 28 14.70 -31.00 48.10
N SER A 29 13.65 -30.33 47.59
CA SER A 29 13.26 -28.98 48.07
C SER A 29 11.75 -28.62 47.94
N SER A 30 11.20 -27.92 48.93
CA SER A 30 9.77 -27.54 49.10
C SER A 30 9.48 -26.03 49.18
N ARG A 31 8.39 -25.59 48.50
CA ARG A 31 7.46 -24.44 48.74
C ARG A 31 7.63 -23.56 50.01
N ASN A 32 7.52 -22.21 49.88
CA ASN A 32 6.55 -21.31 50.59
C ASN A 32 6.86 -19.79 50.49
N ILE A 33 5.87 -19.00 50.02
CA ILE A 33 5.20 -17.79 50.59
C ILE A 33 6.02 -16.73 51.38
N ARG A 34 5.84 -15.46 50.96
CA ARG A 34 6.38 -14.19 51.51
C ARG A 34 5.28 -13.43 52.30
N ILE A 35 5.65 -12.71 53.37
CA ILE A 35 5.42 -11.26 53.69
C ILE A 35 5.75 -11.02 55.19
N GLN A 36 6.73 -10.18 55.56
CA GLN A 36 6.66 -8.80 56.11
C GLN A 36 7.86 -8.49 57.06
N THR A 37 8.60 -7.40 56.79
CA THR A 37 8.79 -6.14 57.56
C THR A 37 10.23 -5.76 57.93
N LYS A 38 10.66 -4.60 57.38
CA LYS A 38 11.38 -3.45 57.99
C LYS A 38 12.61 -3.68 58.88
N LEU A 39 13.74 -3.04 58.53
CA LEU A 39 14.58 -2.15 59.37
C LEU A 39 15.84 -1.68 58.58
N THR A 40 15.87 -0.42 58.11
CA THR A 40 16.78 0.69 58.49
C THR A 40 18.30 0.54 58.31
N ALA A 41 18.81 1.38 57.40
CA ALA A 41 20.16 1.89 57.24
C ALA A 41 20.74 2.64 58.46
N LYS A 42 22.07 2.55 58.64
CA LYS A 42 22.95 3.51 59.35
C LYS A 42 24.37 3.40 58.75
N ARG A 43 24.81 4.42 57.99
CA ARG A 43 25.93 5.39 58.25
C ARG A 43 27.36 4.82 58.08
N LEU A 44 28.07 5.23 57.00
CA LEU A 44 29.18 6.22 56.93
C LEU A 44 30.46 5.84 57.70
N ASP A 45 31.59 5.73 56.98
CA ASP A 45 32.83 6.55 57.09
C ASP A 45 33.98 5.83 56.32
N ASP A 46 34.51 6.46 55.26
CA ASP A 46 35.83 7.15 55.16
C ASP A 46 37.04 6.28 54.77
N GLU A 47 37.67 6.68 53.65
CA GLU A 47 39.11 7.05 53.45
C GLU A 47 39.94 5.91 52.83
N SER A 48 40.62 6.05 51.67
CA SER A 48 41.80 6.88 51.35
C SER A 48 42.69 6.07 50.39
N GLU A 49 43.05 6.67 49.25
CA GLU A 49 44.40 6.75 48.65
C GLU A 49 45.12 5.53 48.02
N ASN A 50 45.21 5.59 46.69
CA ASN A 50 46.42 5.59 45.83
C ASN A 50 47.54 4.55 46.07
N PHE A 51 47.84 3.72 45.03
CA PHE A 51 49.22 3.41 44.60
C PHE A 51 49.28 2.87 43.15
N GLY A 52 49.75 3.75 42.25
CA GLY A 52 50.56 3.53 41.03
C GLY A 52 51.44 2.27 40.88
N GLU A 53 51.34 1.68 39.68
CA GLU A 53 52.40 1.38 38.68
C GLU A 53 53.81 0.88 39.09
N TYR A 54 54.29 -0.19 38.41
CA TYR A 54 55.43 -0.26 37.45
C TYR A 54 56.12 -1.66 37.39
N ILE A 55 56.42 -2.15 36.17
CA ILE A 55 57.72 -2.63 35.61
C ILE A 55 57.58 -3.88 34.67
N ARG A 56 57.66 -3.67 33.33
CA ARG A 56 58.68 -4.16 32.34
C ARG A 56 59.29 -5.58 32.50
N THR A 57 59.26 -6.48 31.48
CA THR A 57 60.16 -6.66 30.29
C THR A 57 60.08 -8.11 29.72
N LYS A 58 59.88 -8.21 28.39
CA LYS A 58 60.29 -9.25 27.38
C LYS A 58 61.19 -10.44 27.82
N ASN A 59 60.92 -11.69 27.36
CA ASN A 59 61.45 -12.32 26.13
C ASN A 59 61.26 -13.88 26.04
N ILE A 60 60.94 -14.42 24.82
CA ILE A 60 61.38 -15.70 24.17
C ILE A 60 60.47 -16.96 24.22
N GLY A 61 60.16 -17.51 23.02
CA GLY A 61 60.34 -18.96 22.72
C GLY A 61 59.31 -19.69 21.80
N ILE A 62 59.62 -19.82 20.49
CA ILE A 62 59.94 -21.07 19.73
C ILE A 62 58.84 -22.16 19.50
N GLN A 63 58.49 -22.30 18.20
CA GLN A 63 58.23 -23.49 17.32
C GLN A 63 56.97 -24.36 17.49
N THR A 64 56.26 -24.59 16.37
CA THR A 64 56.29 -25.81 15.49
C THR A 64 55.48 -25.54 14.19
N ALA A 65 56.14 -25.49 13.02
CA ALA A 65 56.19 -26.48 11.91
C ALA A 65 54.86 -26.82 11.15
N SER A 66 54.64 -26.15 10.01
CA SER A 66 54.85 -26.59 8.60
C SER A 66 54.47 -28.00 8.11
N ALA A 67 53.83 -28.04 6.94
CA ALA A 67 54.18 -28.90 5.79
C ALA A 67 53.82 -28.17 4.44
N ASP A 68 54.78 -27.53 3.73
CA ASP A 68 55.65 -28.02 2.62
C ASP A 68 54.95 -28.81 1.47
N ILE A 69 55.14 -28.61 0.13
CA ILE A 69 56.36 -28.46 -0.72
C ILE A 69 55.95 -28.44 -2.25
N VAL A 70 56.52 -27.64 -3.21
CA VAL A 70 57.40 -27.92 -4.42
C VAL A 70 56.90 -27.03 -5.60
N LEU A 71 57.63 -26.00 -6.09
CA LEU A 71 58.65 -25.87 -7.17
C LEU A 71 58.23 -24.94 -8.34
N ASP A 72 58.93 -23.80 -8.39
CA ASP A 72 59.79 -23.30 -9.48
C ASP A 72 59.18 -22.75 -10.78
N ASP A 73 59.44 -21.45 -10.97
CA ASP A 73 60.46 -20.90 -11.88
C ASP A 73 60.00 -19.60 -12.59
N ASN A 74 60.77 -18.55 -12.31
CA ASN A 74 61.35 -17.64 -13.31
C ASN A 74 60.48 -16.63 -14.08
N VAL A 75 60.72 -15.36 -13.74
CA VAL A 75 61.49 -14.38 -14.55
C VAL A 75 60.83 -13.00 -14.64
N GLU A 76 61.55 -12.08 -14.00
CA GLU A 76 61.83 -10.71 -14.44
C GLU A 76 60.81 -9.58 -14.26
N ASN A 77 61.29 -8.68 -13.40
CA ASN A 77 61.61 -7.29 -13.71
C ASN A 77 60.61 -6.26 -13.18
N GLY A 78 60.93 -5.82 -11.96
CA GLY A 78 61.75 -4.61 -11.92
C GLY A 78 61.11 -3.41 -11.22
N ARG A 79 61.03 -3.47 -9.88
CA ARG A 79 61.91 -2.71 -8.97
C ARG A 79 62.28 -1.31 -9.47
N LYS A 80 61.94 -0.25 -8.71
CA LYS A 80 62.65 0.23 -7.49
C LYS A 80 62.08 1.61 -7.13
N TYR A 81 61.58 1.83 -5.91
CA TYR A 81 62.35 2.25 -4.70
C TYR A 81 63.18 3.52 -4.96
N SER A 82 63.06 4.60 -4.20
CA SER A 82 63.47 4.72 -2.78
C SER A 82 63.36 6.21 -2.38
N ARG A 83 62.79 6.53 -1.19
CA ARG A 83 63.48 7.02 0.04
C ARG A 83 64.09 8.42 -0.14
N ASN A 84 63.79 9.45 0.65
CA ASN A 84 63.85 9.56 2.13
C ASN A 84 64.19 11.04 2.45
N ARG A 85 63.43 11.75 3.29
CA ARG A 85 63.82 12.23 4.64
C ARG A 85 62.98 13.43 5.11
N ARG A 86 62.41 13.26 6.31
CA ARG A 86 62.34 14.18 7.48
C ARG A 86 61.76 15.59 7.31
N GLY A 87 60.66 15.81 8.02
CA GLY A 87 60.49 16.98 8.89
C GLY A 87 59.08 17.58 8.90
N ASN A 88 58.38 17.40 10.04
CA ASN A 88 57.48 18.35 10.68
C ASN A 88 57.43 19.76 10.07
N ILE A 89 56.21 20.29 9.84
CA ILE A 89 55.63 21.52 10.44
C ILE A 89 54.27 21.78 9.73
N LYS A 90 53.23 21.97 10.56
CA LYS A 90 52.03 22.80 10.40
C LYS A 90 51.99 23.84 9.25
N ASN A 91 50.76 24.02 8.74
CA ASN A 91 50.16 25.19 8.07
C ASN A 91 50.30 25.27 6.55
N SER A 92 49.17 25.13 5.87
CA SER A 92 48.42 26.19 5.16
C SER A 92 48.98 26.53 3.78
N SER A 93 48.16 26.22 2.78
CA SER A 93 47.79 27.08 1.64
C SER A 93 48.92 27.63 0.76
N THR A 94 48.95 27.25 -0.53
CA THR A 94 48.64 28.03 -1.76
C THR A 94 49.61 27.52 -2.84
N ASP A 95 49.06 26.91 -3.89
CA ASP A 95 48.93 27.47 -5.25
C ASP A 95 50.22 27.42 -6.07
N GLU A 96 50.18 26.65 -7.18
CA GLU A 96 50.24 27.17 -8.56
C GLU A 96 50.31 25.96 -9.52
N ASN A 97 49.24 25.71 -10.27
CA ASN A 97 49.07 26.12 -11.68
C ASN A 97 50.07 25.49 -12.66
N LEU A 98 49.54 24.56 -13.47
CA LEU A 98 49.71 24.55 -14.93
C LEU A 98 48.48 23.87 -15.55
N ASN A 99 47.49 24.66 -15.97
CA ASN A 99 47.11 24.75 -17.39
C ASN A 99 45.95 25.73 -17.60
N GLN A 100 46.32 26.96 -17.93
CA GLN A 100 45.53 27.86 -18.78
C GLN A 100 45.52 27.30 -20.22
N ALA A 101 44.37 27.26 -20.90
CA ALA A 101 44.01 28.27 -21.91
C ALA A 101 42.49 28.19 -22.29
N VAL A 102 41.65 29.16 -21.86
CA VAL A 102 40.96 30.21 -22.69
C VAL A 102 39.53 29.78 -23.10
N THR A 103 38.43 30.27 -22.51
CA THR A 103 37.81 31.63 -22.58
C THR A 103 36.72 31.71 -21.48
N ARG A 104 36.75 32.63 -20.51
CA ARG A 104 36.26 34.04 -20.51
C ARG A 104 34.77 34.19 -20.82
N ASP A 105 33.94 34.20 -19.77
CA ASP A 105 33.08 35.32 -19.30
C ASP A 105 32.04 34.71 -18.34
N GLU A 106 32.06 35.04 -17.03
CA GLU A 106 30.90 34.93 -16.09
C GLU A 106 31.25 35.13 -14.61
N ARG A 107 32.45 35.58 -14.24
CA ARG A 107 32.78 35.95 -12.85
C ARG A 107 33.47 37.30 -12.74
N GLN A 108 32.75 38.34 -13.11
CA GLN A 108 32.93 39.67 -12.55
C GLN A 108 31.58 40.37 -12.49
N ARG A 109 30.99 40.44 -11.29
CA ARG A 109 30.17 41.55 -10.78
C ARG A 109 29.76 41.19 -9.34
N VAL A 110 30.53 41.68 -8.38
CA VAL A 110 30.12 42.61 -7.30
C VAL A 110 31.03 42.43 -6.09
N ARG A 111 32.07 43.27 -6.03
CA ARG A 111 32.49 43.98 -4.82
C ARG A 111 33.39 45.11 -5.27
N LEU A 112 32.94 46.34 -5.04
CA LEU A 112 33.71 47.51 -4.60
C LEU A 112 32.63 48.56 -4.28
N VAL A 113 32.52 49.03 -3.03
CA VAL A 113 33.09 50.30 -2.55
C VAL A 113 32.54 50.54 -1.11
N GLU A 114 33.43 50.51 -0.12
CA GLU A 114 33.35 51.36 1.07
C GLU A 114 34.54 52.33 0.98
N ASP A 115 34.22 53.63 0.90
CA ASP A 115 34.74 54.76 1.69
C ASP A 115 35.33 55.92 0.87
N SER A 116 34.62 57.05 0.82
CA SER A 116 35.19 58.38 1.11
C SER A 116 34.12 59.49 1.15
N ASP A 117 34.01 60.11 2.33
CA ASP A 117 33.57 61.48 2.62
C ASP A 117 33.70 62.49 1.45
N ILE A 118 32.62 63.28 1.22
CA ILE A 118 32.56 64.77 1.14
C ILE A 118 31.13 65.19 0.71
N ASP A 119 30.40 65.77 1.66
CA ASP A 119 29.49 66.93 1.58
C ASP A 119 28.81 67.32 0.24
N GLY A 120 27.46 67.26 0.24
CA GLY A 120 26.65 68.23 -0.50
C GLY A 120 25.17 67.87 -0.72
N ASN A 121 24.37 67.99 0.34
CA ASN A 121 22.95 68.34 0.37
C ASN A 121 22.33 68.75 -1.00
N GLY A 122 21.56 67.86 -1.61
CA GLY A 122 20.55 68.25 -2.60
C GLY A 122 19.89 67.15 -3.45
N SER A 123 20.04 65.86 -3.14
CA SER A 123 19.46 64.76 -3.95
C SER A 123 18.67 63.71 -3.17
N ASP A 124 18.69 63.73 -1.84
CA ASP A 124 18.02 62.74 -1.00
C ASP A 124 16.48 62.84 -0.98
N GLU A 125 15.90 63.98 -1.37
CA GLU A 125 14.43 64.13 -1.39
C GLU A 125 13.80 63.61 -2.69
N GLN A 126 14.53 63.63 -3.81
CA GLN A 126 14.08 63.04 -5.08
C GLN A 126 14.31 61.52 -5.09
N GLU A 127 15.40 61.02 -4.52
CA GLU A 127 15.64 59.58 -4.43
C GLU A 127 14.73 58.90 -3.40
N LYS A 128 14.37 59.57 -2.30
CA LYS A 128 13.37 59.04 -1.35
C LYS A 128 11.95 59.07 -1.92
N GLN A 129 11.59 60.05 -2.76
CA GLN A 129 10.31 60.06 -3.49
C GLN A 129 10.23 59.01 -4.62
N ILE A 130 11.38 58.65 -5.22
CA ILE A 130 11.45 57.60 -6.23
C ILE A 130 11.43 56.22 -5.58
N THR A 131 12.09 56.03 -4.43
CA THR A 131 12.10 54.75 -3.69
C THR A 131 10.82 54.51 -2.89
N GLU A 132 10.15 55.55 -2.36
CA GLU A 132 8.78 55.43 -1.80
C GLU A 132 7.71 55.17 -2.86
N ASN A 133 7.97 55.51 -4.13
CA ASN A 133 7.11 55.12 -5.26
C ASN A 133 7.40 53.70 -5.77
N ILE A 134 8.57 53.12 -5.45
CA ILE A 134 8.89 51.72 -5.78
C ILE A 134 8.30 50.74 -4.75
N THR A 135 8.07 51.17 -3.50
CA THR A 135 7.40 50.32 -2.48
C THR A 135 5.87 50.44 -2.44
N LYS A 136 5.27 51.33 -3.25
CA LYS A 136 3.81 51.48 -3.36
C LYS A 136 3.16 50.60 -4.45
N ASP A 137 3.94 49.88 -5.25
CA ASP A 137 3.48 49.12 -6.43
C ASP A 137 2.83 47.75 -6.12
N ILE A 138 2.45 47.50 -4.85
CA ILE A 138 1.65 46.32 -4.48
C ILE A 138 0.36 46.72 -3.74
N ASN A 139 0.12 48.01 -3.47
CA ASN A 139 -1.06 48.39 -2.69
C ASN A 139 -2.15 49.02 -3.57
N LYS A 140 -3.24 48.24 -3.74
CA LYS A 140 -4.62 48.59 -4.12
C LYS A 140 -4.99 48.62 -5.62
N SER A 141 -5.45 47.48 -6.12
CA SER A 141 -6.70 47.42 -6.92
C SER A 141 -7.44 46.08 -6.88
N ASP A 142 -7.10 45.15 -5.97
CA ASP A 142 -7.65 43.79 -5.95
C ASP A 142 -9.03 43.66 -5.26
N GLY A 143 -9.91 44.59 -5.61
CA GLY A 143 -11.36 44.53 -5.34
C GLY A 143 -12.19 45.46 -6.22
N ALA A 144 -11.60 46.13 -7.23
CA ALA A 144 -12.35 46.90 -8.21
C ALA A 144 -12.54 46.06 -9.47
N GLU A 145 -13.80 45.89 -9.91
CA GLU A 145 -14.12 45.37 -11.25
C GLU A 145 -13.53 46.32 -12.31
N LEU A 146 -12.29 46.05 -12.72
CA LEU A 146 -11.67 46.76 -13.85
C LEU A 146 -12.43 46.44 -15.13
N SER A 147 -12.55 47.45 -16.00
CA SER A 147 -13.15 47.24 -17.32
C SER A 147 -12.34 46.19 -18.12
N PRO A 148 -13.01 45.36 -18.95
CA PRO A 148 -12.34 44.39 -19.83
C PRO A 148 -11.28 45.05 -20.71
N ILE A 149 -10.22 44.31 -21.04
CA ILE A 149 -9.21 44.78 -21.99
C ILE A 149 -9.76 44.49 -23.40
N ALA A 150 -10.10 45.55 -24.13
CA ALA A 150 -10.70 45.49 -25.46
C ALA A 150 -10.18 46.59 -26.39
N GLY A 151 -10.29 46.37 -27.71
CA GLY A 151 -9.85 47.28 -28.77
C GLY A 151 -8.53 46.93 -29.45
N TYR A 152 -7.71 46.02 -28.92
CA TYR A 152 -6.50 45.52 -29.60
C TYR A 152 -6.81 44.50 -30.69
N SER A 153 -7.98 43.85 -30.65
CA SER A 153 -8.42 42.89 -31.66
C SER A 153 -8.61 43.56 -33.04
N GLU A 154 -8.95 44.85 -33.05
CA GLU A 154 -9.10 45.68 -34.26
C GLU A 154 -7.75 46.17 -34.85
N GLU A 155 -6.65 46.08 -34.09
CA GLU A 155 -5.32 46.38 -34.64
C GLU A 155 -4.91 45.33 -35.69
N PRO A 156 -4.21 45.74 -36.76
CA PRO A 156 -3.67 44.80 -37.72
C PRO A 156 -2.60 43.91 -37.06
N LEU A 157 -2.56 42.63 -37.44
CA LEU A 157 -1.49 41.74 -37.02
C LEU A 157 -0.20 42.12 -37.78
N LEU A 158 0.75 42.73 -37.09
CA LEU A 158 1.98 43.29 -37.66
C LEU A 158 3.23 42.50 -37.23
N PRO A 159 4.32 42.52 -38.03
CA PRO A 159 5.63 42.04 -37.59
C PRO A 159 6.13 42.75 -36.33
N LEU A 160 6.98 42.10 -35.52
CA LEU A 160 7.36 42.54 -34.18
C LEU A 160 7.87 43.99 -34.14
N ALA A 161 8.76 44.36 -35.06
CA ALA A 161 9.33 45.70 -35.13
C ALA A 161 8.25 46.80 -35.35
N GLN A 162 7.24 46.51 -36.18
CA GLN A 162 6.13 47.42 -36.43
C GLN A 162 5.10 47.41 -35.29
N ALA A 163 4.92 46.25 -34.64
CA ALA A 163 4.04 46.11 -33.50
C ALA A 163 4.57 46.90 -32.27
N CYS A 164 5.89 46.96 -32.12
CA CYS A 164 6.57 47.69 -31.06
C CYS A 164 6.84 49.17 -31.39
N ALA A 165 6.59 49.65 -32.62
CA ALA A 165 6.89 51.03 -32.99
C ALA A 165 6.22 52.10 -32.09
N PRO A 166 4.94 51.98 -31.66
CA PRO A 166 4.34 52.92 -30.71
C PRO A 166 4.96 52.90 -29.30
N LEU A 167 5.76 51.88 -28.99
CA LEU A 167 6.41 51.71 -27.69
C LEU A 167 7.81 52.35 -27.63
N ALA A 168 8.36 52.80 -28.78
CA ALA A 168 9.72 53.36 -28.87
C ALA A 168 9.92 54.61 -28.00
N ASP A 169 8.89 55.44 -27.83
CA ASP A 169 8.95 56.63 -26.98
C ASP A 169 8.75 56.33 -25.48
N ILE A 170 8.35 55.09 -25.15
CA ILE A 170 8.06 54.64 -23.78
C ILE A 170 9.25 53.89 -23.19
N PHE A 171 9.97 53.12 -24.01
CA PHE A 171 11.02 52.21 -23.57
C PHE A 171 12.40 52.64 -24.07
N HIS A 172 13.36 52.71 -23.14
CA HIS A 172 14.75 52.98 -23.47
C HIS A 172 15.36 51.83 -24.27
N ASN A 173 16.04 52.12 -25.38
CA ASN A 173 16.70 51.14 -26.25
C ASN A 173 15.81 49.99 -26.74
N LEU A 174 14.50 50.20 -26.91
CA LEU A 174 13.58 49.15 -27.36
C LEU A 174 14.01 48.47 -28.66
N SER A 175 14.55 49.23 -29.63
CA SER A 175 15.02 48.68 -30.91
C SER A 175 16.09 47.59 -30.72
N PHE A 176 17.03 47.80 -29.79
CA PHE A 176 18.06 46.81 -29.47
C PHE A 176 17.45 45.50 -28.96
N TYR A 177 16.49 45.57 -28.04
CA TYR A 177 15.84 44.37 -27.49
C TYR A 177 14.92 43.68 -28.50
N VAL A 178 14.28 44.43 -29.40
CA VAL A 178 13.51 43.87 -30.51
C VAL A 178 14.42 43.10 -31.48
N ASP A 179 15.57 43.69 -31.84
CA ASP A 179 16.54 43.02 -32.71
C ASP A 179 17.16 41.79 -32.03
N LEU A 180 17.42 41.87 -30.72
CA LEU A 180 17.91 40.74 -29.91
C LEU A 180 16.90 39.59 -29.88
N ALA A 181 15.63 39.88 -29.60
CA ALA A 181 14.56 38.88 -29.57
C ALA A 181 14.38 38.18 -30.93
N LEU A 182 14.45 38.92 -32.04
CA LEU A 182 14.40 38.35 -33.39
C LEU A 182 15.62 37.49 -33.70
N LYS A 183 16.82 37.96 -33.33
CA LYS A 183 18.08 37.25 -33.59
C LYS A 183 18.19 35.95 -32.81
N GLU A 184 17.68 35.91 -31.58
CA GLU A 184 17.69 34.72 -30.72
C GLU A 184 16.54 33.75 -31.01
N THR A 185 15.57 34.15 -31.84
CA THR A 185 14.47 33.26 -32.25
C THR A 185 14.95 32.35 -33.39
N PRO A 186 14.73 31.01 -33.31
CA PRO A 186 15.10 30.09 -34.38
C PRO A 186 14.43 30.43 -35.71
N GLU A 187 15.10 30.15 -36.84
CA GLU A 187 14.53 30.35 -38.19
C GLU A 187 13.23 29.58 -38.43
N GLN A 188 13.05 28.45 -37.74
CA GLN A 188 11.81 27.67 -37.70
C GLN A 188 11.39 27.46 -36.24
N PRO A 189 10.64 28.40 -35.64
CA PRO A 189 10.15 28.23 -34.28
C PRO A 189 9.19 27.04 -34.18
N PRO A 190 9.19 26.30 -33.06
CA PRO A 190 8.26 25.19 -32.84
C PRO A 190 6.81 25.67 -32.65
N ASP A 191 5.89 24.72 -32.42
CA ASP A 191 4.46 24.98 -32.11
C ASP A 191 3.67 25.76 -33.18
N GLY A 192 4.19 25.81 -34.40
CA GLY A 192 3.52 26.46 -35.53
C GLY A 192 3.48 27.99 -35.44
N LEU A 193 4.34 28.60 -34.61
CA LEU A 193 4.48 30.05 -34.50
C LEU A 193 5.33 30.63 -35.63
N SER A 194 4.99 31.85 -36.07
CA SER A 194 5.91 32.64 -36.90
C SER A 194 7.12 33.14 -36.09
N ILE A 195 8.18 33.57 -36.79
CA ILE A 195 9.35 34.19 -36.15
C ILE A 195 8.91 35.39 -35.29
N ASP A 196 8.04 36.26 -35.80
CA ASP A 196 7.54 37.41 -35.05
C ASP A 196 6.69 37.03 -33.83
N GLU A 197 5.89 35.96 -33.92
CA GLU A 197 5.07 35.45 -32.81
C GLU A 197 5.94 34.87 -31.69
N SER A 198 6.93 34.05 -32.04
CA SER A 198 7.90 33.50 -31.07
C SER A 198 8.80 34.59 -30.48
N ALA A 199 9.28 35.53 -31.30
CA ALA A 199 10.10 36.64 -30.84
C ALA A 199 9.32 37.62 -29.94
N ALA A 200 8.00 37.77 -30.13
CA ALA A 200 7.16 38.54 -29.22
C ALA A 200 7.15 37.94 -27.80
N ILE A 201 7.10 36.61 -27.69
CA ILE A 201 7.20 35.90 -26.40
C ILE A 201 8.60 36.09 -25.81
N ARG A 202 9.64 35.90 -26.62
CA ARG A 202 11.02 36.08 -26.16
C ARG A 202 11.27 37.50 -25.63
N LEU A 203 10.82 38.53 -26.34
CA LEU A 203 10.93 39.94 -25.91
C LEU A 203 10.25 40.21 -24.56
N TYR A 204 9.17 39.48 -24.24
CA TYR A 204 8.49 39.58 -22.95
C TYR A 204 9.33 39.01 -21.79
N THR A 205 10.16 37.99 -22.07
CA THR A 205 10.93 37.24 -21.07
C THR A 205 12.40 37.67 -20.95
N ILE A 206 12.93 38.45 -21.91
CA ILE A 206 14.31 38.95 -21.87
C ILE A 206 14.51 39.91 -20.68
N GLU A 207 15.66 39.79 -20.02
CA GLU A 207 16.12 40.76 -19.02
C GLU A 207 16.62 42.05 -19.67
N TRP A 208 16.18 43.20 -19.13
CA TRP A 208 16.60 44.52 -19.60
C TRP A 208 17.57 45.16 -18.62
N ASP A 209 18.46 46.01 -19.12
CA ASP A 209 19.49 46.65 -18.31
C ASP A 209 18.88 47.62 -17.28
N ARG A 210 19.27 47.47 -16.01
CA ARG A 210 18.92 48.41 -14.94
C ARG A 210 19.63 49.75 -15.16
N PRO A 211 19.00 50.91 -14.86
CA PRO A 211 17.79 51.10 -14.05
C PRO A 211 16.48 51.18 -14.85
N HIS A 212 16.48 50.82 -16.14
CA HIS A 212 15.30 50.97 -16.99
C HIS A 212 14.28 49.84 -16.78
N ARG A 213 12.98 50.16 -16.94
CA ARG A 213 11.90 49.18 -16.80
C ARG A 213 11.80 48.32 -18.05
N SER A 214 11.76 46.99 -17.88
CA SER A 214 11.52 46.04 -18.95
C SER A 214 10.09 46.12 -19.50
N LEU A 215 9.87 45.58 -20.69
CA LEU A 215 8.53 45.45 -21.27
C LEU A 215 7.59 44.69 -20.33
N TYR A 216 8.07 43.59 -19.72
CA TYR A 216 7.35 42.83 -18.70
C TYR A 216 6.82 43.72 -17.57
N SER A 217 7.68 44.54 -16.97
CA SER A 217 7.34 45.29 -15.76
C SER A 217 6.34 46.41 -16.05
N LEU A 218 6.55 47.19 -17.12
CA LEU A 218 5.71 48.34 -17.42
C LEU A 218 4.37 47.94 -18.06
N LEU A 219 4.33 46.89 -18.88
CA LEU A 219 3.07 46.34 -19.39
C LEU A 219 2.21 45.82 -18.25
N ASN A 220 2.77 45.00 -17.35
CA ASN A 220 2.03 44.49 -16.19
C ASN A 220 1.59 45.57 -15.21
N PHE A 221 2.37 46.65 -15.07
CA PHE A 221 1.95 47.84 -14.33
C PHE A 221 0.67 48.45 -14.93
N ASN A 222 0.65 48.71 -16.24
CA ASN A 222 -0.52 49.29 -16.91
C ASN A 222 -1.74 48.35 -16.93
N LEU A 223 -1.54 47.04 -17.00
CA LEU A 223 -2.64 46.06 -16.96
C LEU A 223 -3.40 46.07 -15.61
N LYS A 224 -2.70 46.37 -14.51
CA LYS A 224 -3.27 46.45 -13.15
C LYS A 224 -3.88 47.81 -12.81
N ASN A 225 -3.73 48.81 -13.69
CA ASN A 225 -4.22 50.17 -13.48
C ASN A 225 -5.64 50.38 -14.03
N ASN A 226 -6.41 51.27 -13.37
CA ASN A 226 -7.76 51.66 -13.80
C ASN A 226 -7.76 52.41 -15.15
N ASP A 227 -6.66 53.05 -15.53
CA ASP A 227 -6.55 53.79 -16.79
C ASP A 227 -6.26 52.86 -17.97
N ARG A 228 -7.33 52.41 -18.64
CA ARG A 228 -7.23 51.54 -19.82
C ARG A 228 -6.67 52.26 -21.06
N GLU A 229 -6.72 53.60 -21.11
CA GLU A 229 -6.14 54.35 -22.23
C GLU A 229 -4.60 54.27 -22.22
N ALA A 230 -3.98 54.06 -21.05
CA ALA A 230 -2.55 53.80 -20.93
C ALA A 230 -2.09 52.50 -21.64
N LEU A 231 -3.02 51.58 -21.95
CA LEU A 231 -2.71 50.37 -22.73
C LEU A 231 -2.72 50.61 -24.25
N ARG A 232 -3.29 51.71 -24.76
CA ARG A 232 -3.42 51.97 -26.20
C ARG A 232 -2.09 51.85 -26.97
N PRO A 233 -0.94 52.38 -26.49
CA PRO A 233 0.33 52.18 -27.17
C PRO A 233 0.78 50.72 -27.28
N TYR A 234 0.31 49.84 -26.39
CA TYR A 234 0.65 48.42 -26.33
C TYR A 234 -0.25 47.54 -27.19
N PHE A 235 -1.36 48.05 -27.75
CA PHE A 235 -2.36 47.21 -28.41
C PHE A 235 -1.82 46.40 -29.59
N ARG A 236 -0.94 46.99 -30.41
CA ARG A 236 -0.29 46.26 -31.51
C ARG A 236 0.59 45.12 -31.02
N TYR A 237 1.33 45.34 -29.93
CA TYR A 237 2.13 44.30 -29.30
C TYR A 237 1.26 43.22 -28.64
N ILE A 238 0.24 43.61 -27.85
CA ILE A 238 -0.70 42.70 -27.20
C ILE A 238 -1.41 41.82 -28.23
N LYS A 239 -1.80 42.38 -29.38
CA LYS A 239 -2.40 41.66 -30.51
C LYS A 239 -1.49 40.53 -31.01
N LEU A 240 -0.19 40.82 -31.20
CA LEU A 240 0.80 39.84 -31.65
C LEU A 240 1.06 38.79 -30.57
N PHE A 241 1.29 39.22 -29.34
CA PHE A 241 1.59 38.36 -28.19
C PHE A 241 0.44 37.39 -27.88
N LEU A 242 -0.80 37.86 -27.82
CA LEU A 242 -1.96 36.98 -27.59
C LEU A 242 -2.24 36.03 -28.76
N THR A 243 -1.97 36.45 -30.00
CA THR A 243 -2.06 35.55 -31.16
C THR A 243 -1.06 34.40 -31.01
N ALA A 244 0.16 34.68 -30.56
CA ALA A 244 1.16 33.65 -30.26
C ALA A 244 0.69 32.71 -29.14
N LEU A 245 0.27 33.26 -28.00
CA LEU A 245 -0.13 32.47 -26.83
C LEU A 245 -1.33 31.53 -27.09
N ILE A 246 -2.31 31.91 -27.93
CA ILE A 246 -3.48 31.05 -28.20
C ILE A 246 -3.13 29.86 -29.10
N LYS A 247 -2.07 29.96 -29.91
CA LYS A 247 -1.59 28.84 -30.74
C LYS A 247 -0.80 27.82 -29.92
N LEU A 248 -0.25 28.21 -28.77
CA LEU A 248 0.52 27.32 -27.90
C LEU A 248 -0.38 26.31 -27.17
N PRO A 249 0.17 25.13 -26.80
CA PRO A 249 -0.54 24.15 -26.02
C PRO A 249 -1.13 24.75 -24.74
N CYS A 250 -2.42 24.49 -24.53
CA CYS A 250 -3.06 24.69 -23.23
C CYS A 250 -2.69 23.52 -22.34
N VAL A 251 -2.29 23.80 -21.11
CA VAL A 251 -2.10 22.74 -20.09
C VAL A 251 -3.24 22.86 -19.08
N PRO A 252 -4.35 22.11 -19.24
CA PRO A 252 -5.47 22.20 -18.32
C PRO A 252 -5.14 21.51 -16.98
N SER A 253 -5.54 22.13 -15.88
CA SER A 253 -5.57 21.54 -14.53
C SER A 253 -4.19 21.22 -13.94
N LEU A 254 -3.18 22.02 -14.27
CA LEU A 254 -1.84 21.95 -13.66
C LEU A 254 -1.71 23.00 -12.55
N THR A 255 -1.10 22.61 -11.42
CA THR A 255 -0.70 23.58 -10.38
C THR A 255 0.60 24.26 -10.82
N VAL A 256 0.58 25.59 -10.93
CA VAL A 256 1.74 26.42 -11.25
C VAL A 256 2.09 27.32 -10.08
N TRP A 257 3.38 27.61 -9.93
CA TRP A 257 3.91 28.30 -8.76
C TRP A 257 4.49 29.66 -9.12
N ARG A 258 4.30 30.62 -8.20
CA ARG A 258 4.89 31.97 -8.33
C ARG A 258 5.29 32.53 -6.97
N GLY A 259 6.56 32.89 -6.82
CA GLY A 259 7.09 33.54 -5.61
C GLY A 259 6.99 35.07 -5.63
N VAL A 260 6.79 35.66 -4.46
CA VAL A 260 6.87 37.11 -4.23
C VAL A 260 7.56 37.37 -2.89
N THR A 261 8.54 38.27 -2.86
CA THR A 261 9.32 38.67 -1.67
C THR A 261 8.58 39.69 -0.79
N LYS A 262 7.29 39.43 -0.49
CA LYS A 262 6.46 40.22 0.43
C LYS A 262 5.39 39.33 1.07
N ASP A 263 4.95 39.64 2.29
CA ASP A 263 3.72 39.09 2.88
C ASP A 263 2.50 39.74 2.20
N LEU A 264 1.72 38.92 1.49
CA LEU A 264 0.45 39.30 0.85
C LEU A 264 -0.74 38.58 1.49
N SER A 265 -0.51 37.85 2.58
CA SER A 265 -1.46 36.92 3.15
C SER A 265 -2.75 37.62 3.64
N ALA A 266 -2.65 38.85 4.13
CA ALA A 266 -3.80 39.68 4.51
C ALA A 266 -4.69 40.12 3.32
N GLU A 267 -4.17 40.12 2.09
CA GLU A 267 -4.89 40.58 0.89
C GLU A 267 -5.69 39.46 0.21
N PHE A 268 -5.44 38.19 0.60
CA PHE A 268 -6.05 37.01 -0.02
C PHE A 268 -6.70 36.06 1.00
N PRO A 269 -7.79 36.47 1.68
CA PRO A 269 -8.45 35.60 2.63
C PRO A 269 -9.18 34.44 1.91
N PRO A 270 -9.22 33.22 2.48
CA PRO A 270 -9.95 32.07 1.91
C PRO A 270 -11.40 32.40 1.55
N GLY A 271 -11.86 31.88 0.41
CA GLY A 271 -13.19 32.12 -0.16
C GLY A 271 -13.31 33.42 -0.97
N THR A 272 -12.26 34.23 -1.05
CA THR A 272 -12.29 35.49 -1.84
C THR A 272 -12.16 35.21 -3.33
N ALA A 273 -13.09 35.73 -4.12
CA ALA A 273 -12.99 35.73 -5.58
C ALA A 273 -12.22 36.96 -6.05
N LEU A 274 -11.30 36.79 -6.99
CA LEU A 274 -10.51 37.88 -7.57
C LEU A 274 -10.30 37.70 -9.08
N THR A 275 -9.91 38.79 -9.73
CA THR A 275 -9.54 38.79 -11.15
C THR A 275 -8.05 39.12 -11.26
N TRP A 276 -7.29 38.18 -11.78
CA TRP A 276 -5.84 38.28 -11.98
C TRP A 276 -5.55 39.06 -13.26
N TRP A 277 -5.05 40.30 -13.13
CA TRP A 277 -4.89 41.22 -14.27
C TRP A 277 -3.49 41.25 -14.88
N ALA A 278 -2.54 40.43 -14.42
CA ALA A 278 -1.20 40.40 -15.00
C ALA A 278 -1.04 39.28 -16.04
N PHE A 279 -0.15 39.48 -17.01
CA PHE A 279 0.55 38.36 -17.60
C PHE A 279 1.57 37.88 -16.56
N SER A 280 1.38 36.66 -16.07
CA SER A 280 2.23 36.12 -15.01
C SER A 280 2.91 34.85 -15.48
N SER A 281 4.21 34.97 -15.67
CA SER A 281 5.09 33.80 -15.71
C SER A 281 5.04 33.08 -14.36
N CYS A 282 4.84 31.78 -14.43
CA CYS A 282 4.81 30.83 -13.33
C CYS A 282 5.63 29.61 -13.75
N THR A 283 6.21 28.91 -12.77
CA THR A 283 6.96 27.69 -13.01
C THR A 283 6.15 26.47 -12.56
N THR A 284 6.39 25.32 -13.19
CA THR A 284 5.86 24.03 -12.72
C THR A 284 6.81 23.34 -11.75
N GLU A 285 8.04 23.84 -11.63
CA GLU A 285 9.13 23.23 -10.88
C GLU A 285 9.47 24.06 -9.64
N MET A 286 9.23 23.52 -8.44
CA MET A 286 9.49 24.25 -7.19
C MET A 286 10.96 24.65 -7.02
N THR A 287 11.89 23.87 -7.58
CA THR A 287 13.34 24.12 -7.52
C THR A 287 13.74 25.44 -8.19
N VAL A 288 12.98 25.93 -9.17
CA VAL A 288 13.22 27.23 -9.81
C VAL A 288 12.97 28.38 -8.82
N LEU A 289 12.05 28.18 -7.86
CA LEU A 289 11.73 29.16 -6.82
C LEU A 289 12.73 29.17 -5.66
N GLU A 290 13.54 28.13 -5.49
CA GLU A 290 14.57 28.04 -4.44
C GLU A 290 15.78 28.94 -4.71
N ASN A 291 15.89 29.50 -5.91
CA ASN A 291 16.91 30.49 -6.26
C ASN A 291 16.60 31.86 -5.60
N ASP A 292 17.64 32.54 -5.10
CA ASP A 292 17.55 33.82 -4.36
C ASP A 292 16.82 34.94 -5.12
N MET A 293 16.67 34.81 -6.45
CA MET A 293 16.01 35.78 -7.32
C MET A 293 14.47 35.74 -7.34
N TYR A 294 13.81 34.61 -7.04
CA TYR A 294 12.38 34.44 -7.32
C TYR A 294 11.48 34.42 -6.07
N LEU A 295 11.80 33.59 -5.08
CA LEU A 295 11.12 33.60 -3.77
C LEU A 295 12.00 34.22 -2.67
N GLY A 296 13.33 34.20 -2.84
CA GLY A 296 14.32 34.65 -1.85
C GLY A 296 14.40 33.72 -0.63
N GLN A 297 15.54 33.72 0.08
CA GLN A 297 15.74 32.86 1.25
C GLN A 297 15.39 33.51 2.61
N GLU A 298 15.28 34.84 2.67
CA GLU A 298 15.06 35.59 3.92
C GLU A 298 14.00 36.71 3.76
N GLY A 299 13.34 37.07 4.86
CA GLY A 299 12.29 38.12 4.90
C GLY A 299 10.86 37.60 4.66
N ASP A 300 9.88 38.50 4.73
CA ASP A 300 8.47 38.20 4.43
C ASP A 300 8.28 37.84 2.96
N ARG A 301 7.68 36.68 2.70
CA ARG A 301 7.51 36.13 1.35
C ARG A 301 6.20 35.37 1.21
N THR A 302 5.64 35.43 0.01
CA THR A 302 4.40 34.77 -0.39
C THR A 302 4.66 33.87 -1.59
N LEU A 303 4.25 32.61 -1.48
CA LEU A 303 4.24 31.64 -2.56
C LEU A 303 2.79 31.41 -3.01
N PHE A 304 2.49 31.73 -4.27
CA PHE A 304 1.22 31.39 -4.89
C PHE A 304 1.29 29.98 -5.48
N SER A 305 0.35 29.14 -5.07
CA SER A 305 -0.01 27.88 -5.74
C SER A 305 -1.26 28.14 -6.58
N VAL A 306 -1.23 27.92 -7.90
CA VAL A 306 -2.35 28.26 -8.78
C VAL A 306 -2.78 27.05 -9.61
N GLU A 307 -3.99 26.53 -9.37
CA GLU A 307 -4.64 25.55 -10.28
C GLU A 307 -5.10 26.29 -11.56
N ALA A 308 -4.27 26.23 -12.61
CA ALA A 308 -4.53 26.93 -13.86
C ALA A 308 -5.37 26.08 -14.83
N ILE A 309 -6.41 26.67 -15.42
CA ILE A 309 -7.27 26.03 -16.44
C ILE A 309 -6.78 26.36 -17.86
N ASN A 310 -6.29 27.58 -18.10
CA ASN A 310 -5.96 28.05 -19.46
C ASN A 310 -4.51 28.53 -19.63
N GLY A 311 -3.60 28.16 -18.71
CA GLY A 311 -2.17 28.48 -18.81
C GLY A 311 -1.56 28.01 -20.13
N ARG A 312 -0.58 28.77 -20.63
CA ARG A 312 0.13 28.50 -21.90
C ARG A 312 1.60 28.22 -21.62
N THR A 313 2.09 27.09 -22.11
CA THR A 313 3.52 26.79 -22.04
C THR A 313 4.30 27.65 -23.03
N ILE A 314 5.32 28.36 -22.54
CA ILE A 314 6.20 29.20 -23.35
C ILE A 314 7.65 28.72 -23.35
N LYS A 315 7.96 27.56 -22.75
CA LYS A 315 9.32 27.00 -22.60
C LYS A 315 10.17 27.14 -23.86
N ALA A 316 9.65 26.70 -25.01
CA ALA A 316 10.38 26.71 -26.27
C ALA A 316 10.58 28.11 -26.89
N HIS A 317 9.90 29.13 -26.38
CA HIS A 317 9.86 30.49 -26.92
C HIS A 317 10.35 31.55 -25.94
N SER A 318 10.58 31.20 -24.68
CA SER A 318 11.16 32.06 -23.65
C SER A 318 12.66 32.27 -23.88
N HIS A 319 13.21 33.34 -23.30
CA HIS A 319 14.65 33.52 -23.16
C HIS A 319 15.27 32.41 -22.28
N PHE A 320 14.52 31.92 -21.28
CA PHE A 320 14.92 30.84 -20.38
C PHE A 320 14.37 29.48 -20.86
N ILE A 321 14.97 28.93 -21.91
CA ILE A 321 14.50 27.68 -22.56
C ILE A 321 14.64 26.41 -21.68
N THR A 322 15.38 26.51 -20.57
CA THR A 322 15.63 25.42 -19.63
C THR A 322 14.56 25.34 -18.54
N GLU A 323 13.73 26.38 -18.38
CA GLU A 323 12.70 26.47 -17.35
C GLU A 323 11.32 26.16 -17.93
N ASP A 324 10.53 25.35 -17.21
CA ASP A 324 9.13 25.11 -17.56
C ASP A 324 8.29 26.33 -17.18
N GLU A 325 8.18 27.25 -18.14
CA GLU A 325 7.52 28.53 -17.95
C GLU A 325 6.09 28.52 -18.52
N ILE A 326 5.12 28.80 -17.65
CA ILE A 326 3.69 28.88 -17.95
C ILE A 326 3.22 30.33 -17.78
N VAL A 327 2.55 30.89 -18.79
CA VAL A 327 1.96 32.23 -18.72
C VAL A 327 0.47 32.14 -18.37
N LEU A 328 0.10 32.81 -17.28
CA LEU A 328 -1.30 33.12 -16.94
C LEU A 328 -1.74 34.39 -17.69
N MET A 329 -2.94 34.37 -18.27
CA MET A 329 -3.50 35.51 -18.99
C MET A 329 -4.12 36.55 -18.02
N PRO A 330 -4.09 37.86 -18.38
CA PRO A 330 -4.77 38.89 -17.61
C PRO A 330 -6.29 38.76 -17.75
N GLY A 331 -7.02 39.18 -16.72
CA GLY A 331 -8.46 39.02 -16.60
C GLY A 331 -8.88 37.60 -16.16
N THR A 332 -7.95 36.77 -15.67
CA THR A 332 -8.26 35.41 -15.23
C THR A 332 -8.99 35.44 -13.89
N HIS A 333 -10.15 34.78 -13.80
CA HIS A 333 -10.90 34.74 -12.54
C HIS A 333 -10.38 33.61 -11.66
N MET A 334 -10.18 33.89 -10.38
CA MET A 334 -9.70 32.93 -9.40
C MET A 334 -10.49 33.04 -8.10
N ILE A 335 -10.46 31.97 -7.32
CA ILE A 335 -10.93 31.96 -5.93
C ILE A 335 -9.78 31.50 -5.03
N VAL A 336 -9.64 32.14 -3.88
CA VAL A 336 -8.65 31.72 -2.87
C VAL A 336 -9.22 30.52 -2.15
N GLN A 337 -8.58 29.37 -2.30
CA GLN A 337 -8.99 28.10 -1.70
C GLN A 337 -8.54 28.02 -0.24
N SER A 338 -7.26 28.31 -0.01
CA SER A 338 -6.65 28.22 1.31
C SER A 338 -5.44 29.12 1.45
N GLN A 339 -5.04 29.36 2.70
CA GLN A 339 -3.85 30.11 3.06
C GLN A 339 -3.13 29.38 4.19
N LEU A 340 -1.81 29.22 4.08
CA LEU A 340 -0.97 28.51 5.04
C LEU A 340 0.26 29.35 5.39
N SER A 341 0.80 29.19 6.60
CA SER A 341 2.04 29.83 7.03
C SER A 341 3.00 28.78 7.61
N PRO A 342 3.67 27.98 6.76
CA PRO A 342 4.45 26.82 7.21
C PRO A 342 5.76 27.18 7.94
N ALA A 343 6.24 28.41 7.80
CA ALA A 343 7.44 28.91 8.47
C ALA A 343 7.29 30.40 8.82
N ALA A 344 8.12 30.88 9.74
CA ALA A 344 8.19 32.30 10.05
C ALA A 344 8.50 33.07 8.74
N ASN A 345 7.65 34.03 8.41
CA ASN A 345 7.78 34.91 7.23
C ASN A 345 7.54 34.22 5.86
N LEU A 346 7.03 32.98 5.79
CA LEU A 346 6.55 32.36 4.53
C LEU A 346 5.03 32.12 4.58
N TYR A 347 4.34 32.65 3.57
CA TYR A 347 2.91 32.51 3.38
C TYR A 347 2.62 31.79 2.06
N ILE A 348 1.81 30.75 2.08
CA ILE A 348 1.36 30.05 0.87
C ILE A 348 -0.10 30.41 0.64
N ILE A 349 -0.43 30.88 -0.56
CA ILE A 349 -1.80 31.21 -0.99
C ILE A 349 -2.17 30.27 -2.12
N HIS A 350 -3.19 29.44 -1.90
CA HIS A 350 -3.71 28.53 -2.91
C HIS A 350 -4.87 29.18 -3.67
N LEU A 351 -4.73 29.30 -4.99
CA LEU A 351 -5.69 29.91 -5.90
C LEU A 351 -6.20 28.86 -6.89
N LYS A 352 -7.51 28.82 -7.09
CA LYS A 352 -8.12 28.00 -8.15
C LYS A 352 -8.70 28.90 -9.22
N GLN A 353 -8.27 28.70 -10.47
CA GLN A 353 -8.89 29.38 -11.60
C GLN A 353 -10.34 28.90 -11.79
N ILE A 354 -11.25 29.81 -12.10
CA ILE A 354 -12.66 29.52 -12.41
C ILE A 354 -13.04 30.03 -13.79
N GLU A 355 -14.06 29.43 -14.41
CA GLU A 355 -14.58 29.94 -15.68
C GLU A 355 -15.13 31.37 -15.48
N PRO A 356 -14.75 32.33 -16.31
CA PRO A 356 -15.22 33.71 -16.19
C PRO A 356 -16.72 33.80 -16.51
N LYS A 357 -17.48 34.48 -15.64
CA LYS A 357 -18.90 34.76 -15.91
C LYS A 357 -19.07 35.84 -16.99
N VAL A 358 -18.05 36.69 -17.18
CA VAL A 358 -18.00 37.77 -18.17
C VAL A 358 -16.64 37.75 -18.85
N MET A 359 -16.60 37.93 -20.17
CA MET A 359 -15.35 38.02 -20.93
C MET A 359 -14.57 39.29 -20.53
N THR A 360 -13.39 39.11 -19.95
CA THR A 360 -12.49 40.17 -19.46
C THR A 360 -11.33 40.47 -20.41
N LEU A 361 -11.12 39.59 -21.38
CA LEU A 361 -10.09 39.67 -22.41
C LEU A 361 -10.73 39.33 -23.76
N GLU A 362 -10.66 40.22 -24.74
CA GLU A 362 -11.21 39.97 -26.08
C GLU A 362 -10.36 38.96 -26.88
N PRO A 363 -10.95 38.14 -27.76
CA PRO A 363 -10.15 37.25 -28.60
C PRO A 363 -9.36 38.08 -29.61
N PRO A 364 -8.10 37.71 -29.93
CA PRO A 364 -7.30 38.50 -30.85
C PRO A 364 -7.91 38.48 -32.26
N PHE A 365 -8.49 37.38 -32.72
CA PHE A 365 -9.13 37.28 -34.04
C PHE A 365 -10.41 36.44 -34.00
N GLY A 366 -11.24 36.58 -35.04
CA GLY A 366 -12.47 35.81 -35.20
C GLY A 366 -12.21 34.31 -35.21
N GLY A 367 -12.90 33.57 -34.33
CA GLY A 367 -12.76 32.12 -34.18
C GLY A 367 -11.70 31.67 -33.16
N ALA A 368 -10.91 32.57 -32.57
CA ALA A 368 -10.02 32.23 -31.45
C ALA A 368 -10.82 31.91 -30.17
N HIS A 369 -10.43 30.84 -29.49
CA HIS A 369 -10.98 30.45 -28.20
C HIS A 369 -9.94 30.70 -27.10
N ILE A 370 -10.15 31.73 -26.27
CA ILE A 370 -9.28 32.06 -25.13
C ILE A 370 -9.42 31.01 -24.01
N TYR A 371 -10.64 30.46 -23.85
CA TYR A 371 -10.95 29.40 -22.89
C TYR A 371 -11.22 28.09 -23.63
N PRO A 372 -10.67 26.96 -23.18
CA PRO A 372 -10.97 25.65 -23.78
C PRO A 372 -12.47 25.38 -23.69
N LYS A 373 -13.08 24.84 -24.76
CA LYS A 373 -14.45 24.32 -24.70
C LYS A 373 -14.46 23.08 -23.79
N ILE A 374 -14.86 23.24 -22.53
CA ILE A 374 -15.12 22.10 -21.66
C ILE A 374 -16.29 21.32 -22.27
N LYS A 375 -16.01 20.15 -22.84
CA LYS A 375 -17.04 19.18 -23.24
C LYS A 375 -17.68 18.65 -21.96
N ARG A 376 -18.76 19.29 -21.51
CA ARG A 376 -19.61 18.75 -20.45
C ARG A 376 -20.26 17.45 -20.96
N PRO A 377 -20.26 16.35 -20.19
CA PRO A 377 -20.98 15.14 -20.57
C PRO A 377 -22.48 15.43 -20.53
N PHE A 378 -23.09 15.42 -21.72
CA PHE A 378 -24.49 15.73 -21.96
C PHE A 378 -25.37 14.49 -21.70
N TYR A 379 -26.04 14.42 -20.55
CA TYR A 379 -27.25 13.60 -20.42
C TYR A 379 -28.43 14.35 -21.04
N GLN A 380 -28.95 13.90 -22.19
CA GLN A 380 -30.31 14.28 -22.61
C GLN A 380 -31.08 13.12 -23.27
N LYS A 381 -32.08 12.66 -22.50
CA LYS A 381 -33.39 12.15 -22.92
C LYS A 381 -33.82 12.49 -24.37
N LYS A 382 -33.85 11.44 -25.22
CA LYS A 382 -34.89 11.06 -26.22
C LYS A 382 -35.74 12.17 -26.92
N ARG A 383 -35.64 12.27 -28.27
CA ARG A 383 -36.61 11.79 -29.32
C ARG A 383 -36.58 12.61 -30.66
N PHE A 384 -36.35 11.92 -31.80
CA PHE A 384 -37.16 11.78 -33.06
C PHE A 384 -36.36 12.03 -34.39
N MET A 385 -35.89 10.98 -35.08
CA MET A 385 -36.21 10.47 -36.46
C MET A 385 -36.24 11.43 -37.69
N ILE A 386 -35.76 10.98 -38.89
CA ILE A 386 -36.36 10.73 -40.27
C ILE A 386 -35.17 10.11 -41.18
N PRO A 387 -35.27 9.33 -42.32
CA PRO A 387 -35.07 7.85 -42.43
C PRO A 387 -34.02 7.28 -43.47
N ALA A 388 -33.13 6.36 -43.06
CA ALA A 388 -33.22 4.89 -43.30
C ALA A 388 -33.19 4.25 -44.73
N CYS A 389 -33.25 4.93 -45.89
CA CYS A 389 -33.14 4.24 -47.20
C CYS A 389 -31.94 4.59 -48.09
N LEU A 390 -31.25 5.72 -47.86
CA LEU A 390 -30.14 6.15 -48.75
C LEU A 390 -28.73 5.87 -48.19
N LEU A 391 -28.64 5.47 -46.91
CA LEU A 391 -27.36 5.22 -46.20
C LEU A 391 -26.96 3.75 -46.14
N LEU A 392 -27.86 2.81 -46.47
CA LEU A 392 -27.63 1.39 -46.21
C LEU A 392 -26.77 0.66 -47.26
N THR A 393 -26.61 1.18 -48.47
CA THR A 393 -25.86 0.48 -49.54
C THR A 393 -24.41 0.92 -49.71
N LEU A 394 -24.04 2.11 -49.25
CA LEU A 394 -22.64 2.60 -49.33
C LEU A 394 -21.83 2.32 -48.05
N CYS A 395 -22.48 2.05 -46.91
CA CYS A 395 -21.79 1.76 -45.66
C CYS A 395 -21.34 0.29 -45.51
N ILE A 396 -21.98 -0.67 -46.19
CA ILE A 396 -21.70 -2.10 -45.95
C ILE A 396 -20.38 -2.55 -46.62
N ALA A 397 -19.94 -1.93 -47.72
CA ALA A 397 -18.68 -2.28 -48.38
C ALA A 397 -17.43 -1.60 -47.75
N GLY A 398 -17.58 -0.40 -47.17
CA GLY A 398 -16.47 0.31 -46.51
C GLY A 398 -16.17 -0.21 -45.10
N VAL A 399 -17.18 -0.73 -44.40
CA VAL A 399 -17.05 -1.20 -43.01
C VAL A 399 -16.39 -2.58 -42.92
N ILE A 400 -16.47 -3.43 -43.95
CA ILE A 400 -15.81 -4.75 -43.90
C ILE A 400 -14.28 -4.62 -44.12
N ILE A 401 -13.83 -3.69 -44.97
CA ILE A 401 -12.38 -3.51 -45.23
C ILE A 401 -11.69 -2.66 -44.14
N GLY A 402 -12.40 -1.69 -43.53
CA GLY A 402 -11.86 -0.89 -42.43
C GLY A 402 -11.78 -1.61 -41.07
N VAL A 403 -12.56 -2.68 -40.87
CA VAL A 403 -12.59 -3.43 -39.60
C VAL A 403 -11.54 -4.56 -39.55
N ILE A 404 -10.98 -4.99 -40.69
CA ILE A 404 -9.96 -6.06 -40.71
C ILE A 404 -8.51 -5.53 -40.56
N LEU A 405 -8.26 -4.22 -40.71
CA LEU A 405 -6.89 -3.66 -40.74
C LEU A 405 -6.57 -2.59 -39.67
N GLY A 406 -7.47 -2.33 -38.71
CA GLY A 406 -7.33 -1.24 -37.74
C GLY A 406 -7.17 -1.66 -36.28
N THR A 407 -6.56 -2.80 -35.98
CA THR A 407 -6.27 -3.23 -34.61
C THR A 407 -4.77 -3.37 -34.35
N GLN A 408 -4.25 -2.39 -33.59
CA GLN A 408 -3.32 -2.52 -32.45
C GLN A 408 -1.88 -2.08 -32.68
N LEU A 409 -1.57 -0.88 -32.17
CA LEU A 409 -0.27 -0.50 -31.61
C LEU A 409 -0.55 0.01 -30.18
N LYS A 410 -0.43 -0.88 -29.19
CA LYS A 410 -0.43 -0.56 -27.75
C LYS A 410 1.02 -0.23 -27.36
N TYR A 411 1.27 0.99 -26.85
CA TYR A 411 2.52 1.31 -26.17
C TYR A 411 2.51 0.62 -24.81
N VAL A 412 3.53 -0.20 -24.56
CA VAL A 412 3.72 -0.97 -23.33
C VAL A 412 4.63 -0.18 -22.41
N CYS A 413 4.30 -0.12 -21.13
CA CYS A 413 5.13 0.54 -20.13
C CYS A 413 6.01 -0.44 -19.37
N ASP A 414 7.10 0.09 -18.82
CA ASP A 414 8.03 -0.62 -17.96
C ASP A 414 8.25 0.00 -16.53
N ASP A 415 7.65 1.12 -16.04
CA ASP A 415 8.15 1.93 -14.87
C ASP A 415 7.13 2.84 -14.04
N PRO A 416 6.63 2.55 -12.76
CA PRO A 416 5.65 3.55 -12.03
C PRO A 416 5.35 4.66 -10.65
N TYR A 417 5.53 5.24 -9.25
CA TYR A 417 6.20 5.22 -7.69
C TYR A 417 6.16 6.15 -5.78
N LYS A 418 6.23 6.00 -4.09
CA LYS A 418 6.16 6.53 -2.15
C LYS A 418 5.15 7.35 -0.42
N SER A 419 4.53 7.43 1.25
CA SER A 419 3.96 6.81 3.27
C SER A 419 2.45 6.17 4.83
N PRO A 420 1.92 5.65 6.43
CA PRO A 420 0.49 5.28 7.81
C PRO A 420 0.03 4.53 9.76
N GLU A 421 -1.15 3.94 10.90
CA GLU A 421 -2.33 3.90 12.60
C GLU A 421 -3.64 2.84 13.98
N SER A 422 -4.09 2.34 15.48
CA SER A 422 -5.03 1.07 16.62
C SER A 422 -6.42 0.34 17.78
N LEU A 423 -6.67 -1.03 18.59
CA LEU A 423 -7.71 -2.14 19.71
C LEU A 423 -7.80 -3.75 20.73
N ALA A 424 -8.79 -4.60 21.51
CA ALA A 424 -9.07 -5.44 23.01
C ALA A 424 -9.69 -6.82 23.72
N THR A 425 -9.35 -7.45 24.94
CA THR A 425 -9.58 -8.89 25.32
C THR A 425 -9.35 -9.43 26.99
N GLY A 426 -9.62 -10.72 27.64
CA GLY A 426 -8.96 -11.82 28.67
C GLY A 426 -7.57 -12.83 28.62
N LYS A 427 -7.36 -14.24 28.37
CA LYS A 427 -6.08 -15.23 28.47
C LYS A 427 -5.61 -16.54 27.62
N TYR A 428 -4.41 -16.52 26.95
CA TYR A 428 -3.93 -16.97 25.54
C TYR A 428 -4.51 -16.63 23.97
N PRO A 429 -5.26 -15.59 23.22
CA PRO A 429 -6.04 -15.73 22.06
C PRO A 429 -5.10 -15.95 21.11
N SER A 430 -4.68 -17.08 20.93
CA SER A 430 -4.32 -17.46 19.72
C SER A 430 -5.03 -16.77 18.57
N SER A 431 -6.33 -16.95 18.11
CA SER A 431 -7.11 -16.92 16.76
C SER A 431 -8.05 -15.76 16.16
N SER A 432 -8.34 -15.60 14.81
CA SER A 432 -9.62 -15.12 14.08
C SER A 432 -10.19 -15.58 12.73
N VAL A 433 -11.45 -16.00 12.44
CA VAL A 433 -12.18 -16.33 11.12
C VAL A 433 -13.18 -15.14 10.77
N LEU A 434 -13.53 -14.35 9.68
CA LEU A 434 -14.67 -13.33 9.46
C LEU A 434 -16.19 -13.49 9.09
N ASP A 435 -17.26 -13.25 9.93
CA ASP A 435 -18.65 -13.74 9.63
C ASP A 435 -19.91 -13.38 10.51
N ASP A 436 -21.12 -13.96 10.35
CA ASP A 436 -22.42 -13.90 11.13
C ASP A 436 -22.77 -14.74 12.50
N PHE A 437 -22.88 -14.37 13.83
CA PHE A 437 -23.37 -15.36 14.88
C PHE A 437 -24.57 -15.16 15.94
N ASP A 438 -25.48 -14.17 15.92
CA ASP A 438 -26.94 -14.24 16.30
C ASP A 438 -28.00 -13.77 15.24
N GLY A 439 -27.60 -13.51 13.98
CA GLY A 439 -28.42 -13.50 12.74
C GLY A 439 -29.39 -12.36 12.41
N ASP A 440 -29.29 -11.21 13.04
CA ASP A 440 -29.96 -9.93 12.76
C ASP A 440 -29.39 -8.98 11.63
N THR A 441 -28.20 -9.29 11.08
CA THR A 441 -27.58 -9.31 9.72
C THR A 441 -26.27 -8.60 9.17
N TYR A 442 -25.09 -9.15 9.39
CA TYR A 442 -23.87 -8.47 9.77
C TYR A 442 -22.64 -9.37 10.01
N PRO A 443 -21.36 -8.87 10.02
CA PRO A 443 -20.32 -9.60 10.72
C PRO A 443 -20.21 -9.45 12.20
N ASP A 444 -20.28 -10.52 12.93
CA ASP A 444 -19.45 -10.64 14.09
C ASP A 444 -17.84 -10.97 13.71
N VAL A 445 -16.51 -11.15 14.21
CA VAL A 445 -15.36 -11.47 15.26
C VAL A 445 -15.40 -13.18 15.71
N ALA A 446 -14.73 -14.25 16.42
CA ALA A 446 -15.05 -15.69 17.18
C ALA A 446 -13.99 -16.62 18.14
N ILE A 447 -13.91 -16.64 19.48
CA ILE A 447 -12.73 -16.66 20.38
C ILE A 447 -12.70 -18.25 21.00
N VAL A 448 -11.63 -19.16 20.89
CA VAL A 448 -11.10 -20.39 21.73
C VAL A 448 -10.12 -20.22 22.86
N ASN A 449 -9.87 -20.96 23.94
CA ASN A 449 -8.81 -20.51 24.88
C ASN A 449 -7.62 -21.46 24.96
N SER A 450 -6.36 -21.04 24.76
CA SER A 450 -5.24 -21.98 24.77
C SER A 450 -5.15 -22.40 26.20
N ASN A 451 -5.16 -21.42 27.10
CA ASN A 451 -4.96 -21.68 28.50
C ASN A 451 -6.28 -21.80 29.27
N GLU A 452 -7.44 -21.70 28.61
CA GLU A 452 -8.75 -21.91 29.24
C GLU A 452 -9.63 -22.96 28.48
N ASN A 453 -9.14 -23.58 27.41
CA ASN A 453 -9.78 -24.60 26.56
C ASN A 453 -11.25 -24.29 26.16
N SER A 454 -11.57 -23.01 25.87
CA SER A 454 -12.97 -22.57 25.88
C SER A 454 -13.38 -21.51 24.87
N VAL A 455 -14.69 -21.48 24.63
CA VAL A 455 -15.52 -20.81 23.62
C VAL A 455 -16.04 -19.58 24.27
N THR A 456 -15.14 -18.82 24.94
CA THR A 456 -15.48 -17.42 25.24
C THR A 456 -16.07 -16.91 23.99
N LEU A 457 -17.27 -16.34 24.10
CA LEU A 457 -18.17 -15.82 23.08
C LEU A 457 -17.92 -14.21 22.96
N LEU A 458 -17.63 -13.43 21.83
CA LEU A 458 -18.09 -12.45 20.73
C LEU A 458 -19.42 -12.21 19.71
N LEU A 459 -20.37 -11.21 19.83
CA LEU A 459 -21.29 -10.51 18.83
C LEU A 459 -21.07 -8.98 18.70
N GLY A 460 -21.88 -8.23 17.91
CA GLY A 460 -21.96 -6.77 17.64
C GLY A 460 -23.37 -6.19 17.29
N GLY A 461 -23.50 -4.90 16.98
CA GLY A 461 -24.61 -3.99 17.39
C GLY A 461 -24.44 -2.52 16.97
N GLY A 462 -23.89 -2.34 15.77
CA GLY A 462 -23.94 -1.20 14.85
C GLY A 462 -24.84 0.00 15.09
N ASP A 463 -25.93 0.10 15.84
CA ASP A 463 -26.87 1.25 15.95
C ASP A 463 -26.63 1.83 17.35
N LYS A 464 -25.69 2.76 17.43
CA LYS A 464 -25.41 3.68 18.53
C LYS A 464 -25.25 3.09 19.93
N GLU A 465 -25.23 1.77 20.11
CA GLU A 465 -24.98 1.12 21.38
C GLU A 465 -24.06 -0.11 21.30
N LYS A 466 -22.81 0.16 21.69
CA LYS A 466 -21.80 -0.61 22.42
C LYS A 466 -22.38 -1.42 23.60
N VAL A 467 -23.63 -1.93 23.58
CA VAL A 467 -24.16 -2.75 24.67
C VAL A 467 -24.33 -4.19 24.32
N PHE A 468 -23.50 -4.89 25.05
CA PHE A 468 -22.73 -5.88 24.46
C PHE A 468 -23.24 -7.31 25.16
N ARG A 469 -23.34 -8.60 24.59
CA ARG A 469 -23.43 -10.10 25.11
C ARG A 469 -22.32 -11.31 25.01
N THR A 470 -21.51 -11.78 26.02
CA THR A 470 -20.60 -13.04 25.98
C THR A 470 -21.16 -14.44 26.50
N THR A 471 -20.72 -15.63 25.96
CA THR A 471 -20.83 -17.08 26.48
C THR A 471 -19.45 -17.79 26.59
N ARG A 472 -19.31 -19.12 26.91
CA ARG A 472 -18.04 -19.96 27.05
C ARG A 472 -18.12 -21.54 26.79
N PRO A 473 -18.54 -22.19 25.65
CA PRO A 473 -18.41 -23.68 25.47
C PRO A 473 -16.98 -24.29 25.50
N THR A 474 -16.77 -25.55 25.90
CA THR A 474 -15.40 -26.13 26.06
C THR A 474 -14.98 -27.04 24.91
N VAL A 475 -13.67 -27.12 24.64
CA VAL A 475 -13.04 -28.03 23.67
C VAL A 475 -11.91 -28.85 24.32
N GLY A 476 -11.10 -29.55 23.53
CA GLY A 476 -9.93 -30.31 23.96
C GLY A 476 -8.79 -29.51 24.62
N ASP A 477 -7.69 -30.20 24.92
CA ASP A 477 -6.63 -29.68 25.79
C ASP A 477 -5.64 -28.81 25.03
N ILE A 478 -5.48 -27.57 25.52
CA ILE A 478 -4.73 -26.47 24.92
C ILE A 478 -4.97 -26.43 23.39
N PRO A 479 -6.08 -25.83 22.92
CA PRO A 479 -6.57 -25.95 21.54
C PRO A 479 -5.82 -25.10 20.53
N ALA A 480 -5.60 -25.52 19.25
CA ALA A 480 -4.93 -24.76 18.19
C ALA A 480 -5.38 -24.24 16.79
N ILE A 481 -6.33 -24.75 16.00
CA ILE A 481 -7.00 -23.79 15.11
C ILE A 481 -8.55 -23.82 15.10
N MET A 482 -9.22 -22.72 14.61
CA MET A 482 -10.47 -22.56 13.80
C MET A 482 -10.47 -21.71 12.51
N ILE A 483 -11.33 -22.06 11.53
CA ILE A 483 -11.80 -21.78 10.15
C ILE A 483 -13.38 -21.48 10.29
N SER A 484 -14.15 -20.77 9.40
CA SER A 484 -15.68 -20.87 9.05
C SER A 484 -16.37 -21.45 7.65
N VAL A 485 -17.38 -22.34 7.33
CA VAL A 485 -17.90 -23.00 5.96
C VAL A 485 -19.46 -23.56 5.86
N ASP A 486 -20.85 -23.69 5.32
CA ASP A 486 -22.33 -24.62 5.61
C ASP A 486 -22.63 -26.39 5.69
N LEU A 487 -22.39 -27.41 6.73
CA LEU A 487 -21.81 -28.91 6.66
C LEU A 487 -22.93 -29.89 6.59
N ASN A 488 -23.71 -29.84 7.64
CA ASN A 488 -24.92 -30.58 7.59
C ASN A 488 -25.86 -29.88 6.58
N ASN A 489 -25.41 -28.77 5.96
CA ASN A 489 -26.05 -28.02 4.91
C ASN A 489 -27.37 -27.45 5.43
N ASP A 490 -27.41 -27.04 6.71
CA ASP A 490 -28.63 -26.59 7.35
C ASP A 490 -29.02 -25.13 6.98
N THR A 491 -28.32 -24.49 6.02
CA THR A 491 -28.15 -23.00 5.94
C THR A 491 -27.98 -22.42 7.33
N GLU A 492 -27.39 -23.30 8.10
CA GLU A 492 -27.22 -23.37 9.49
C GLU A 492 -25.89 -24.19 9.54
N ILE A 493 -25.01 -23.80 10.43
CA ILE A 493 -23.58 -23.63 10.27
C ILE A 493 -22.88 -24.12 11.49
N ASP A 494 -21.65 -24.70 11.48
CA ASP A 494 -21.40 -25.79 12.47
C ASP A 494 -20.04 -26.16 13.32
N LEU A 495 -19.66 -26.54 14.65
CA LEU A 495 -18.42 -26.32 15.68
C LEU A 495 -17.01 -27.23 16.09
N VAL A 496 -15.77 -27.39 15.50
CA VAL A 496 -14.45 -28.09 15.56
C VAL A 496 -13.19 -27.26 15.38
N VAL A 497 -12.26 -27.55 16.26
CA VAL A 497 -11.07 -26.92 16.80
C VAL A 497 -9.98 -27.94 16.78
N THR A 498 -8.71 -27.62 16.98
CA THR A 498 -7.73 -28.64 17.43
C THR A 498 -7.09 -28.39 18.71
N ASN A 499 -6.33 -29.38 19.10
CA ASN A 499 -5.93 -29.62 20.44
C ASN A 499 -4.61 -30.41 20.40
N THR A 500 -3.46 -29.75 20.17
CA THR A 500 -2.01 -30.22 20.24
C THR A 500 -1.83 -31.28 21.29
N ASP A 501 -2.37 -30.96 22.45
CA ASP A 501 -2.00 -31.64 23.65
C ASP A 501 -2.85 -32.91 23.77
N ASP A 502 -3.94 -33.05 22.99
CA ASP A 502 -4.76 -34.27 22.96
C ASP A 502 -4.91 -34.97 21.59
N ASP A 503 -4.18 -34.56 20.54
CA ASP A 503 -4.16 -35.25 19.23
C ASP A 503 -5.56 -35.32 18.57
N THR A 504 -6.42 -34.31 18.79
CA THR A 504 -7.79 -34.31 18.26
C THR A 504 -8.23 -33.00 17.61
N ILE A 505 -9.40 -33.14 17.01
CA ILE A 505 -10.24 -32.09 16.49
C ILE A 505 -11.58 -32.06 17.24
N SER A 506 -12.19 -30.95 17.66
CA SER A 506 -13.41 -30.95 18.51
C SER A 506 -14.75 -30.46 17.90
N VAL A 507 -15.58 -31.18 17.12
CA VAL A 507 -16.78 -30.67 16.36
C VAL A 507 -18.00 -30.39 17.24
N LEU A 508 -18.71 -29.29 17.14
CA LEU A 508 -19.62 -28.74 18.15
C LEU A 508 -20.79 -28.27 17.30
N LEU A 509 -21.82 -29.07 17.04
CA LEU A 509 -23.00 -28.61 16.29
C LEU A 509 -23.80 -27.52 17.08
N GLY A 510 -24.89 -26.90 16.64
CA GLY A 510 -25.12 -25.46 16.87
C GLY A 510 -26.44 -25.02 16.24
N LEU A 511 -26.87 -23.78 16.44
CA LEU A 511 -28.31 -23.67 16.72
C LEU A 511 -29.09 -22.47 16.19
N GLY A 512 -28.44 -21.45 15.65
CA GLY A 512 -29.09 -20.32 14.99
C GLY A 512 -29.43 -19.15 15.90
N ASN A 513 -28.58 -18.86 16.90
CA ASN A 513 -28.87 -17.92 18.00
C ASN A 513 -27.73 -17.65 19.02
N GLY A 514 -26.46 -17.91 18.74
CA GLY A 514 -25.36 -17.77 19.71
C GLY A 514 -24.98 -19.01 20.55
N LEU A 515 -25.31 -20.25 20.15
CA LEU A 515 -25.17 -21.45 21.00
C LEU A 515 -24.86 -22.76 20.25
N PHE A 516 -24.28 -23.70 21.00
CA PHE A 516 -23.68 -24.95 20.53
C PHE A 516 -24.17 -26.18 21.23
N LEU A 517 -24.30 -27.25 20.46
CA LEU A 517 -24.07 -28.64 20.83
C LEU A 517 -22.63 -28.84 21.29
N ASN A 518 -22.45 -29.87 22.11
CA ASN A 518 -21.16 -30.15 22.72
C ASN A 518 -20.13 -30.60 21.67
N ALA A 519 -18.88 -30.25 21.95
CA ALA A 519 -17.71 -30.71 21.20
C ALA A 519 -17.64 -32.23 21.10
N VAL A 520 -17.36 -32.70 19.90
CA VAL A 520 -17.21 -34.09 19.49
C VAL A 520 -15.78 -34.26 18.99
N PRO A 521 -14.91 -34.92 19.75
CA PRO A 521 -13.52 -35.07 19.36
C PRO A 521 -13.35 -36.11 18.24
N TYR A 522 -12.48 -35.87 17.27
CA TYR A 522 -12.01 -36.88 16.31
C TYR A 522 -10.48 -36.95 16.34
N GLU A 523 -9.94 -38.16 16.48
CA GLU A 523 -8.50 -38.44 16.60
C GLU A 523 -7.76 -38.18 15.30
N VAL A 524 -6.55 -37.64 15.35
CA VAL A 524 -5.74 -37.34 14.16
C VAL A 524 -4.27 -37.73 14.42
N GLY A 525 -3.27 -37.06 13.86
CA GLY A 525 -1.87 -37.28 14.29
C GLY A 525 -1.37 -36.25 15.31
N VAL A 526 -0.06 -36.29 15.55
CA VAL A 526 0.63 -35.80 16.76
C VAL A 526 1.00 -34.34 16.74
N ASN A 527 0.83 -33.66 17.87
CA ASN A 527 1.00 -32.22 17.96
C ASN A 527 0.09 -31.60 16.87
N PRO A 528 -1.18 -32.03 16.93
CA PRO A 528 -2.22 -31.61 16.04
C PRO A 528 -2.32 -30.07 16.07
N TYR A 529 -2.30 -29.33 14.94
CA TYR A 529 -2.08 -27.84 14.89
C TYR A 529 -3.14 -26.62 13.86
N GLY A 530 -3.02 -25.75 12.59
CA GLY A 530 -2.75 -25.78 10.83
C GLY A 530 -3.77 -26.54 9.58
N ILE A 531 -5.04 -26.25 9.03
CA ILE A 531 -6.36 -27.01 8.57
C ILE A 531 -7.26 -26.48 7.34
N THR A 532 -7.92 -27.01 6.27
CA THR A 532 -8.99 -26.15 5.58
C THR A 532 -10.10 -26.78 4.76
N SER A 533 -11.25 -26.11 4.71
CA SER A 533 -12.59 -26.63 4.37
C SER A 533 -13.11 -26.27 2.91
N ALA A 534 -13.59 -27.17 1.09
CA ALA A 534 -13.66 -27.29 -0.45
C ALA A 534 -14.01 -28.79 -0.35
N ASP A 535 -15.14 -29.31 -0.61
CA ASP A 535 -15.41 -30.73 -0.83
C ASP A 535 -14.30 -31.61 -1.62
N PHE A 536 -13.41 -32.54 -1.16
CA PHE A 536 -12.28 -33.10 -2.05
C PHE A 536 -12.50 -34.40 -2.98
N ASN A 537 -13.69 -35.05 -3.14
CA ASN A 537 -14.11 -36.30 -3.92
C ASN A 537 -15.19 -36.04 -5.01
N ASN A 538 -15.62 -34.81 -5.06
CA ASN A 538 -16.75 -34.29 -5.81
C ASN A 538 -18.23 -34.62 -5.39
N ASP A 539 -18.56 -34.93 -4.11
CA ASP A 539 -19.88 -35.25 -3.49
C ASP A 539 -20.95 -34.19 -3.05
N LYS A 540 -20.83 -32.89 -3.32
CA LYS A 540 -21.66 -31.79 -2.75
C LYS A 540 -22.09 -31.89 -1.26
N ARG A 541 -21.11 -31.79 -0.33
CA ARG A 541 -21.06 -31.72 1.15
C ARG A 541 -19.80 -31.06 1.86
N PRO A 542 -19.50 -31.17 3.20
CA PRO A 542 -18.32 -30.87 4.25
C PRO A 542 -16.73 -31.16 4.92
N ASP A 543 -15.58 -31.97 4.74
CA ASP A 543 -14.77 -33.28 5.07
C ASP A 543 -13.32 -33.03 5.52
N LEU A 544 -12.39 -33.83 6.09
CA LEU A 544 -11.06 -33.41 6.63
C LEU A 544 -9.76 -33.92 6.03
N ALA A 545 -8.60 -33.55 6.64
CA ALA A 545 -7.20 -33.59 6.14
C ALA A 545 -6.11 -33.03 7.10
N VAL A 546 -5.41 -33.79 8.01
CA VAL A 546 -4.91 -33.34 9.36
C VAL A 546 -3.20 -33.49 9.67
N THR A 547 -2.06 -32.72 10.17
CA THR A 547 -1.03 -31.65 10.91
C THR A 547 -0.68 -31.96 12.30
N ASN A 548 0.11 -32.92 12.13
CA ASN A 548 0.62 -33.60 13.17
C ASN A 548 2.04 -33.11 13.13
N GLN A 549 2.25 -31.92 13.71
CA GLN A 549 3.53 -31.26 13.87
C GLN A 549 4.65 -32.28 13.83
N ASP A 550 4.64 -33.06 14.88
CA ASP A 550 5.72 -33.93 15.28
C ASP A 550 5.80 -35.20 14.40
N ASP A 551 4.81 -35.48 13.54
CA ASP A 551 4.80 -36.66 12.67
C ASP A 551 4.86 -36.38 11.17
N GLY A 552 4.75 -35.11 10.74
CA GLY A 552 4.95 -34.71 9.35
C GLY A 552 3.89 -35.29 8.40
N THR A 553 2.63 -35.41 8.84
CA THR A 553 1.55 -36.00 8.05
C THR A 553 0.25 -35.22 8.09
N VAL A 554 -0.53 -35.31 7.00
CA VAL A 554 -1.89 -34.76 6.83
C VAL A 554 -2.97 -35.86 6.69
N THR A 555 -3.90 -36.05 7.65
CA THR A 555 -4.90 -37.11 8.00
C THR A 555 -6.34 -36.87 7.51
N LEU A 556 -6.74 -37.07 6.27
CA LEU A 556 -8.13 -36.91 5.84
C LEU A 556 -9.27 -37.36 6.77
N ARG A 557 -10.45 -36.73 6.74
CA ARG A 557 -11.64 -37.18 7.45
C ARG A 557 -12.93 -36.97 6.66
N PHE A 558 -13.31 -37.86 5.79
CA PHE A 558 -14.54 -37.72 5.01
C PHE A 558 -15.80 -37.75 5.89
N ASN A 559 -16.93 -37.17 5.53
CA ASN A 559 -18.24 -37.32 6.16
C ASN A 559 -19.21 -37.99 5.21
N ASN A 560 -20.45 -37.66 5.47
CA ASN A 560 -21.64 -38.30 5.06
C ASN A 560 -22.84 -37.31 5.04
N GLY A 561 -22.64 -36.00 5.17
CA GLY A 561 -23.66 -34.92 5.23
C GLY A 561 -24.26 -34.57 6.60
N SER A 562 -23.75 -35.08 7.74
CA SER A 562 -24.40 -34.90 9.08
C SER A 562 -23.54 -34.23 10.16
N GLY A 563 -22.34 -33.85 9.78
CA GLY A 563 -21.28 -33.37 10.63
C GLY A 563 -20.37 -34.37 11.34
N SER A 564 -20.09 -35.49 10.68
CA SER A 564 -19.39 -36.65 11.24
C SER A 564 -18.29 -37.28 10.39
N PHE A 565 -17.31 -37.94 11.01
CA PHE A 565 -16.12 -38.43 10.28
C PHE A 565 -15.93 -39.95 10.20
N PRO A 566 -16.59 -40.65 9.25
CA PRO A 566 -16.45 -42.09 9.12
C PRO A 566 -15.15 -42.59 8.46
N THR A 567 -14.52 -41.82 7.59
CA THR A 567 -13.44 -42.30 6.71
C THR A 567 -12.22 -41.41 6.90
N THR A 568 -11.00 -41.89 6.66
CA THR A 568 -9.75 -41.11 6.87
C THR A 568 -8.63 -41.57 5.94
N THR A 569 -7.87 -40.63 5.39
CA THR A 569 -6.62 -40.87 4.61
C THR A 569 -5.47 -40.20 5.34
N ILE A 570 -4.20 -40.54 5.10
CA ILE A 570 -3.07 -39.80 5.67
C ILE A 570 -2.02 -39.70 4.59
N VAL A 571 -1.40 -38.54 4.43
CA VAL A 571 -0.33 -38.36 3.46
C VAL A 571 0.88 -37.77 4.16
N SER A 572 2.06 -38.23 3.77
CA SER A 572 3.38 -37.97 4.37
C SER A 572 4.20 -36.94 3.60
N VAL A 573 5.22 -36.35 4.23
CA VAL A 573 6.23 -35.43 3.65
C VAL A 573 7.55 -35.46 4.46
N GLY A 574 8.07 -34.30 4.90
CA GLY A 574 9.03 -34.11 5.98
C GLY A 574 8.57 -33.29 7.22
N GLN A 575 9.58 -32.72 7.87
CA GLN A 575 9.71 -32.35 9.29
C GLN A 575 9.66 -30.89 9.72
N ASP A 576 8.95 -30.61 10.77
CA ASP A 576 8.63 -29.25 11.07
C ASP A 576 7.70 -28.51 9.96
N PRO A 577 6.36 -28.71 9.85
CA PRO A 577 5.36 -27.89 8.99
C PRO A 577 4.32 -26.71 9.50
N TYR A 578 4.31 -25.35 9.26
CA TYR A 578 3.43 -24.23 9.81
C TYR A 578 1.76 -24.24 9.37
N LEU A 579 1.08 -23.67 8.31
CA LEU A 579 -0.32 -23.86 7.77
C LEU A 579 -0.85 -24.33 6.24
N ILE A 580 -2.17 -24.73 5.92
CA ILE A 580 -3.03 -25.36 4.72
C ILE A 580 -4.33 -24.69 4.20
N LEU A 581 -4.51 -24.11 3.03
CA LEU A 581 -5.65 -23.21 2.59
C LEU A 581 -6.07 -23.90 1.27
N SER A 582 -7.26 -23.77 0.70
CA SER A 582 -7.91 -24.62 -0.30
C SER A 582 -8.34 -24.44 -1.74
N GLY A 583 -7.63 -24.06 -2.79
CA GLY A 583 -8.38 -23.17 -3.68
C GLY A 583 -8.91 -23.79 -4.93
N ASP A 584 -9.27 -22.99 -5.98
CA ASP A 584 -9.34 -23.41 -7.42
C ASP A 584 -8.26 -22.76 -8.66
N PHE A 585 -7.02 -23.13 -9.39
CA PHE A 585 -5.70 -24.10 -9.66
C PHE A 585 -5.32 -25.30 -10.68
N ASN A 586 -5.84 -26.53 -10.77
CA ASN A 586 -5.58 -27.37 -11.95
C ASN A 586 -6.74 -27.60 -12.94
N ASP A 587 -7.83 -26.89 -12.91
CA ASP A 587 -8.91 -26.87 -13.92
C ASP A 587 -9.38 -28.21 -14.60
N ASP A 588 -9.57 -29.36 -13.89
CA ASP A 588 -10.46 -30.50 -14.33
C ASP A 588 -11.94 -30.38 -13.96
N ASN A 589 -12.20 -30.46 -12.65
CA ASN A 589 -13.42 -30.56 -11.84
C ASN A 589 -13.28 -31.29 -10.43
N ASN A 590 -12.14 -31.10 -9.71
CA ASN A 590 -11.77 -31.19 -8.28
C ASN A 590 -10.68 -30.05 -7.85
N MET A 591 -10.56 -29.48 -6.60
CA MET A 591 -9.71 -28.38 -5.91
C MET A 591 -8.34 -28.72 -4.95
N ASP A 592 -7.04 -28.30 -4.85
CA ASP A 592 -5.78 -29.07 -4.30
C ASP A 592 -5.37 -29.45 -2.67
N LEU A 593 -4.36 -29.07 -1.79
CA LEU A 593 -4.15 -28.55 -0.24
C LEU A 593 -3.40 -27.10 0.39
N ALA A 594 -2.75 -26.51 1.45
CA ALA A 594 -1.44 -25.73 1.29
C ALA A 594 -0.47 -26.03 2.52
N VAL A 595 0.86 -26.11 2.50
CA VAL A 595 1.78 -26.59 3.57
C VAL A 595 3.17 -25.86 3.61
N SER A 596 3.48 -24.56 3.79
CA SER A 596 4.88 -24.05 4.20
C SER A 596 5.69 -24.63 5.39
N TYR A 597 6.77 -24.29 6.15
CA TYR A 597 7.17 -25.18 7.39
C TYR A 597 7.53 -24.83 9.07
N SER A 598 8.14 -23.94 10.04
CA SER A 598 9.30 -22.83 10.42
C SER A 598 10.87 -22.98 10.48
N TYR A 599 11.79 -22.15 9.99
CA TYR A 599 13.28 -22.33 9.94
C TYR A 599 13.82 -23.06 8.71
N ASN A 600 13.00 -23.44 7.73
CA ASN A 600 13.55 -24.20 6.62
C ASN A 600 12.85 -24.09 5.25
N THR A 601 13.70 -24.53 4.36
CA THR A 601 13.83 -24.34 2.96
C THR A 601 12.73 -24.52 1.90
N TYR A 602 11.40 -24.37 1.96
CA TYR A 602 10.57 -24.51 0.69
C TYR A 602 9.02 -24.23 0.81
N ILE A 603 8.26 -24.02 -0.30
CA ILE A 603 6.83 -24.40 -0.58
C ILE A 603 6.83 -25.78 -1.23
N ASP A 604 5.77 -26.49 -1.59
CA ASP A 604 5.70 -27.93 -1.99
C ASP A 604 4.15 -27.87 -2.20
N VAL A 605 3.49 -27.49 -3.35
CA VAL A 605 2.01 -27.58 -3.87
C VAL A 605 1.40 -29.07 -4.07
N ILE A 606 0.57 -30.05 -3.61
CA ILE A 606 0.53 -31.69 -3.87
C ILE A 606 -0.93 -31.56 -4.78
N PHE A 607 -1.47 -32.47 -5.68
CA PHE A 607 -2.88 -32.63 -6.28
C PHE A 607 -3.75 -33.87 -6.07
N GLY A 608 -5.06 -33.76 -6.07
CA GLY A 608 -5.86 -34.89 -5.65
C GLY A 608 -6.03 -35.77 -6.83
N SER A 609 -7.12 -36.46 -6.70
CA SER A 609 -7.80 -36.97 -7.87
C SER A 609 -9.32 -36.77 -7.77
N GLY A 610 -9.84 -36.03 -6.77
CA GLY A 610 -11.26 -35.76 -6.64
C GLY A 610 -11.92 -37.05 -6.21
N ASP A 611 -11.22 -37.92 -5.47
CA ASP A 611 -11.68 -39.27 -5.14
C ASP A 611 -10.96 -39.90 -3.92
N GLU A 612 -10.61 -39.12 -2.89
CA GLU A 612 -9.92 -39.66 -1.69
C GLU A 612 -8.48 -40.12 -1.94
N THR A 613 -7.84 -39.71 -3.06
CA THR A 613 -6.43 -40.03 -3.31
C THR A 613 -5.49 -38.98 -3.88
N PHE A 614 -4.22 -39.32 -3.59
CA PHE A 614 -3.16 -38.38 -3.36
C PHE A 614 -1.80 -38.87 -3.95
N ASN A 615 -1.29 -38.14 -4.96
CA ASN A 615 0.11 -38.04 -5.42
C ASN A 615 1.13 -37.43 -4.39
N ALA A 616 2.28 -36.95 -4.88
CA ALA A 616 3.49 -36.67 -4.12
C ALA A 616 4.10 -35.23 -4.25
N PRO A 617 4.96 -34.82 -3.30
CA PRO A 617 5.68 -33.52 -3.33
C PRO A 617 6.93 -33.26 -4.26
N ILE A 618 7.17 -32.08 -4.94
CA ILE A 618 8.01 -31.70 -6.18
C ILE A 618 8.77 -30.26 -6.28
N PRO A 619 10.10 -29.96 -6.50
CA PRO A 619 10.70 -28.60 -6.09
C PRO A 619 10.84 -27.21 -6.88
N TYR A 620 10.38 -26.05 -6.28
CA TYR A 620 10.38 -24.56 -6.59
C TYR A 620 11.02 -23.42 -5.64
N ASN A 621 11.93 -22.50 -5.94
CA ASN A 621 12.67 -21.87 -4.81
C ASN A 621 12.00 -20.70 -3.90
N THR A 622 11.59 -20.85 -2.59
CA THR A 622 11.54 -19.83 -1.49
C THR A 622 12.86 -19.32 -0.79
N GLY A 623 12.90 -19.08 0.55
CA GLY A 623 13.84 -18.40 1.45
C GLY A 623 13.50 -18.24 2.98
N TYR A 624 14.28 -17.75 4.03
CA TYR A 624 14.31 -17.83 5.57
C TYR A 624 13.40 -17.20 6.75
N ASP A 625 12.11 -17.45 7.03
CA ASP A 625 11.48 -17.78 8.35
C ASP A 625 10.03 -17.31 8.43
N PRO A 626 9.08 -18.00 7.86
CA PRO A 626 7.92 -17.39 7.19
C PRO A 626 6.42 -17.50 7.73
N ALA A 627 5.78 -16.32 7.90
CA ALA A 627 4.76 -15.75 8.80
C ALA A 627 3.45 -14.97 8.27
N ASN A 628 2.73 -15.22 7.11
CA ASN A 628 1.20 -14.96 6.86
C ASN A 628 0.27 -15.62 5.64
N MET A 629 -0.63 -15.00 4.73
CA MET A 629 -1.54 -15.56 3.55
C MET A 629 -3.02 -15.15 3.06
N ILE A 630 -3.14 -14.08 2.27
CA ILE A 630 -4.31 -13.49 1.50
C ILE A 630 -4.65 -14.27 0.22
N LEU A 631 -5.59 -14.05 -0.75
CA LEU A 631 -5.77 -14.59 -2.16
C LEU A 631 -6.43 -13.42 -2.83
N THR A 632 -6.07 -13.11 -4.06
CA THR A 632 -6.68 -12.02 -4.82
C THR A 632 -6.35 -11.97 -6.31
N ASP A 633 -7.33 -11.82 -7.21
CA ASP A 633 -7.08 -11.59 -8.67
C ASP A 633 -6.51 -10.26 -8.90
N LEU A 634 -5.23 -10.29 -8.67
CA LEU A 634 -4.58 -9.09 -8.72
C LEU A 634 -4.28 -8.86 -10.13
N ASN A 635 -4.65 -9.61 -11.22
CA ASN A 635 -4.49 -9.27 -12.65
C ASN A 635 -5.65 -8.98 -13.62
N ASN A 636 -6.86 -9.42 -13.34
CA ASN A 636 -7.99 -9.40 -14.26
C ASN A 636 -8.05 -10.49 -15.34
N ASP A 637 -7.38 -11.59 -15.24
CA ASP A 637 -7.66 -12.78 -16.04
C ASP A 637 -8.48 -13.82 -15.26
N LYS A 638 -8.85 -13.50 -14.01
CA LYS A 638 -9.79 -14.25 -13.17
C LYS A 638 -9.35 -15.62 -12.79
N LYS A 639 -8.07 -15.90 -12.95
CA LYS A 639 -7.57 -17.05 -12.25
C LYS A 639 -7.42 -16.72 -10.74
N PRO A 640 -7.05 -17.66 -9.84
CA PRO A 640 -6.50 -17.49 -8.46
C PRO A 640 -4.98 -17.63 -7.87
N ASP A 641 -3.85 -16.95 -8.20
CA ASP A 641 -2.49 -16.75 -7.51
C ASP A 641 -2.09 -16.80 -5.94
N LEU A 642 -0.87 -16.53 -5.44
CA LEU A 642 -0.29 -16.63 -4.04
C LEU A 642 0.53 -15.35 -3.51
N VAL A 643 0.40 -14.63 -2.35
CA VAL A 643 0.61 -13.32 -1.64
C VAL A 643 1.57 -13.42 -0.41
N VAL A 644 2.84 -13.92 -0.20
CA VAL A 644 3.63 -14.61 0.99
C VAL A 644 4.68 -14.04 2.08
N PHE A 645 4.67 -14.12 3.45
CA PHE A 645 5.69 -13.59 4.47
C PHE A 645 6.86 -14.28 5.09
N SER A 646 8.06 -13.85 4.83
CA SER A 646 9.22 -14.55 5.29
C SER A 646 9.98 -13.58 6.24
N SER A 647 10.25 -13.95 7.53
CA SER A 647 10.39 -13.07 8.74
C SER A 647 11.72 -12.83 9.50
N GLU A 648 12.83 -13.52 9.22
CA GLU A 648 14.16 -13.16 9.76
C GLU A 648 15.00 -12.11 9.00
N ASP A 649 15.49 -12.39 7.79
CA ASP A 649 16.47 -11.53 7.10
C ASP A 649 15.84 -10.31 6.36
N TYR A 650 14.51 -10.24 6.45
CA TYR A 650 13.41 -9.51 5.77
C TYR A 650 13.41 -9.51 4.14
N THR A 651 12.41 -9.80 3.18
CA THR A 651 11.96 -9.68 1.65
C THR A 651 10.30 -9.63 1.39
N LEU A 652 9.67 -9.85 0.16
CA LEU A 652 8.35 -10.27 -0.45
C LEU A 652 8.45 -10.61 -1.97
N THR A 653 7.88 -11.71 -2.46
CA THR A 653 8.03 -12.62 -3.62
C THR A 653 6.75 -13.06 -4.31
N ILE A 654 6.66 -12.86 -5.62
CA ILE A 654 5.56 -13.33 -6.41
C ILE A 654 5.81 -14.21 -7.66
N LEU A 655 5.10 -15.34 -7.77
CA LEU A 655 4.96 -16.40 -8.76
C LEU A 655 3.64 -16.13 -9.59
N LEU A 656 3.21 -16.68 -10.71
CA LEU A 656 1.88 -16.41 -11.36
C LEU A 656 1.04 -17.67 -11.75
N ASN A 657 -0.24 -17.77 -11.35
CA ASN A 657 -1.30 -18.74 -11.79
C ASN A 657 -1.63 -18.89 -13.36
N ASN A 658 -0.74 -19.38 -14.27
CA ASN A 658 -0.82 -19.72 -15.78
C ASN A 658 -1.89 -20.45 -16.72
N GLY A 659 -2.62 -21.61 -16.70
CA GLY A 659 -2.51 -23.15 -16.76
C GLY A 659 -1.99 -24.28 -17.76
N ALA A 660 -0.80 -24.84 -17.44
CA ALA A 660 -0.06 -26.08 -17.82
C ALA A 660 1.01 -26.82 -16.84
N GLY A 661 0.69 -27.35 -15.63
CA GLY A 661 1.42 -27.14 -14.35
C GLY A 661 2.97 -26.87 -14.21
N LYS A 662 3.38 -25.82 -13.42
CA LYS A 662 4.49 -24.70 -13.42
C LYS A 662 4.49 -22.97 -13.19
N PHE A 663 3.80 -22.10 -12.31
CA PHE A 663 3.37 -20.72 -11.87
C PHE A 663 4.12 -19.67 -12.62
N ASP A 664 4.58 -18.53 -12.19
CA ASP A 664 5.54 -17.68 -12.94
C ASP A 664 6.36 -16.63 -12.19
N THR A 665 7.71 -16.65 -12.20
CA THR A 665 8.44 -16.15 -11.01
C THR A 665 9.00 -14.82 -11.18
N PHE A 666 8.89 -14.03 -10.13
CA PHE A 666 9.42 -12.70 -10.19
C PHE A 666 9.62 -11.91 -8.91
N THR A 667 10.77 -11.22 -8.70
CA THR A 667 11.40 -10.97 -7.40
C THR A 667 12.30 -9.56 -7.23
N ASP A 668 12.05 -8.43 -6.39
CA ASP A 668 12.64 -6.97 -5.94
C ASP A 668 12.74 -5.28 -6.27
N TYR A 669 12.28 -4.13 -5.54
CA TYR A 669 11.59 -2.66 -5.86
C TYR A 669 11.50 -1.50 -4.71
N LEU A 670 11.93 -1.64 -3.45
CA LEU A 670 12.12 -0.72 -2.25
C LEU A 670 13.73 -0.56 -2.10
N ASN A 671 14.44 0.16 -1.21
CA ASN A 671 15.98 0.18 -1.08
C ASN A 671 16.70 -0.40 0.18
N GLY A 672 17.19 -1.63 0.20
CA GLY A 672 18.32 -2.10 1.07
C GLY A 672 18.57 -1.70 2.56
N TYR A 673 17.63 -1.14 3.35
CA TYR A 673 17.88 -0.64 4.75
C TYR A 673 16.98 -1.16 5.86
N TYR A 674 15.83 -1.55 5.40
CA TYR A 674 14.51 -1.50 5.91
C TYR A 674 13.93 -2.62 7.06
N ARG A 675 13.09 -2.41 8.20
CA ARG A 675 11.90 -3.24 8.82
C ARG A 675 10.30 -2.96 8.66
N LEU A 676 9.21 -3.81 8.30
CA LEU A 676 7.77 -3.72 7.69
C LEU A 676 6.51 -4.36 8.53
N THR A 677 5.21 -3.80 8.54
CA THR A 677 3.95 -4.16 9.42
C THR A 677 2.48 -4.76 8.96
N SER A 678 1.49 -4.18 8.19
CA SER A 678 0.17 -4.82 7.61
C SER A 678 -0.66 -3.94 6.52
N LEU A 679 -1.67 -4.36 5.60
CA LEU A 679 -2.32 -3.90 4.21
C LEU A 679 -3.87 -3.74 3.92
N THR A 680 -4.26 -3.09 2.76
CA THR A 680 -5.64 -2.95 2.16
C THR A 680 -5.84 -2.49 0.67
N ALA A 681 -7.09 -2.48 0.01
CA ALA A 681 -7.57 -2.11 -1.40
C ALA A 681 -8.66 -1.08 -1.73
N GLY A 682 -8.52 -0.40 -2.90
CA GLY A 682 -9.50 0.50 -3.55
C GLY A 682 -8.94 1.60 -4.50
N ASP A 683 -9.29 2.90 -4.37
CA ASP A 683 -9.35 4.00 -5.44
C ASP A 683 -8.84 5.53 -5.25
N PHE A 684 -7.53 5.76 -4.91
CA PHE A 684 -6.79 6.98 -4.35
C PHE A 684 -6.54 8.23 -5.30
N ASN A 685 -6.69 8.14 -6.63
CA ASN A 685 -6.10 9.11 -7.58
C ASN A 685 -6.92 9.56 -8.89
N SER A 686 -7.91 8.84 -9.47
CA SER A 686 -8.60 8.91 -10.85
C SER A 686 -8.15 8.41 -12.40
N ASP A 687 -7.42 7.24 -12.75
CA ASP A 687 -7.01 5.98 -13.63
C ASP A 687 -7.52 4.38 -13.63
N ASN A 688 -8.77 3.80 -13.67
CA ASN A 688 -9.30 2.40 -13.96
C ASN A 688 -8.37 1.19 -14.20
N LYS A 689 -7.58 0.76 -13.22
CA LYS A 689 -6.72 -0.43 -13.39
C LYS A 689 -6.18 -0.60 -11.88
N THR A 690 -5.96 -1.78 -11.24
CA THR A 690 -5.85 -2.20 -9.76
C THR A 690 -4.54 -1.82 -9.03
N ASP A 691 -4.49 -1.50 -7.70
CA ASP A 691 -3.49 -1.07 -6.65
C ASP A 691 -3.61 -1.41 -5.07
N LEU A 692 -2.47 -1.38 -4.34
CA LEU A 692 -1.99 -1.84 -2.93
C LEU A 692 -2.08 -0.74 -1.74
N ALA A 693 -1.85 -0.80 -0.38
CA ALA A 693 -1.20 0.30 0.52
C ALA A 693 0.09 -0.07 1.47
N VAL A 694 1.27 0.68 1.83
CA VAL A 694 2.65 0.39 2.72
C VAL A 694 2.96 0.69 4.19
N VAL A 695 2.27 0.54 5.31
CA VAL A 695 2.70 0.96 6.67
C VAL A 695 4.09 0.81 7.26
N ASN A 696 5.07 1.83 7.27
CA ASN A 696 6.54 2.09 7.82
C ASN A 696 6.69 2.09 9.36
N ALA A 697 7.89 1.88 10.01
CA ALA A 697 8.33 2.27 11.41
C ALA A 697 9.54 3.21 12.01
N GLY A 698 9.94 4.45 11.58
CA GLY A 698 11.24 5.19 11.80
C GLY A 698 11.75 6.43 10.94
N TYR A 699 11.37 6.66 9.67
CA TYR A 699 11.51 7.90 8.85
C TYR A 699 10.28 8.81 9.04
N TYR A 700 9.11 8.18 9.10
CA TYR A 700 7.77 8.52 9.54
C TYR A 700 6.80 9.31 8.59
N SER A 701 5.95 8.74 7.65
CA SER A 701 5.21 9.30 6.41
C SER A 701 3.76 8.77 5.75
N ILE A 702 3.09 9.11 4.53
CA ILE A 702 1.78 8.61 3.70
C ILE A 702 1.95 7.90 2.17
N THR A 703 1.97 6.50 1.76
CA THR A 703 2.82 5.55 0.75
C THR A 703 1.54 4.79 -0.12
N VAL A 704 1.01 5.15 -1.36
CA VAL A 704 -0.10 4.96 -2.51
C VAL A 704 0.65 4.61 -3.87
N LEU A 705 1.12 3.42 -4.00
CA LEU A 705 1.83 2.97 -5.09
C LEU A 705 0.73 2.93 -6.29
N LEU A 706 1.04 3.56 -7.46
CA LEU A 706 0.50 3.53 -8.86
C LEU A 706 1.17 3.22 -10.30
N GLY A 707 0.48 2.82 -11.41
CA GLY A 707 0.89 1.92 -12.52
C GLY A 707 0.30 1.61 -13.91
N SER A 708 0.94 0.66 -14.59
CA SER A 708 0.91 0.40 -16.05
C SER A 708 -0.13 -0.62 -16.73
N GLY A 709 -0.94 -1.52 -16.13
CA GLY A 709 -1.94 -2.64 -16.58
C GLY A 709 -1.90 -4.14 -17.24
N ASN A 710 -0.80 -4.99 -17.44
CA ASN A 710 0.12 -6.28 -17.18
C ASN A 710 0.73 -6.92 -15.84
N GLY A 711 1.41 -6.32 -14.82
CA GLY A 711 1.83 -6.64 -13.41
C GLY A 711 3.14 -5.92 -12.86
N SER A 712 3.23 -4.57 -12.56
CA SER A 712 4.46 -3.71 -12.64
C SER A 712 4.86 -2.29 -11.89
N PHE A 713 6.05 -2.03 -11.19
CA PHE A 713 6.25 -0.98 -10.05
C PHE A 713 7.48 0.27 -9.95
N GLN A 714 7.53 1.72 -10.13
CA GLN A 714 8.52 3.01 -9.97
C GLN A 714 9.13 3.72 -8.64
N SER A 715 9.08 5.07 -8.29
CA SER A 715 9.02 5.83 -6.96
C SER A 715 8.75 7.44 -6.90
N GLY A 716 8.18 8.11 -5.83
CA GLY A 716 7.37 9.40 -5.76
C GLY A 716 6.45 9.71 -4.48
N ILE A 717 6.14 10.89 -3.97
CA ILE A 717 6.68 11.43 -2.67
C ILE A 717 6.16 10.94 -1.26
N PRO A 718 7.04 10.44 -0.32
CA PRO A 718 6.73 10.03 1.07
C PRO A 718 6.09 11.12 1.94
N TYR A 719 4.94 10.87 2.56
CA TYR A 719 4.14 11.87 3.30
C TYR A 719 4.28 11.95 4.86
N TYR A 720 5.22 12.62 5.51
CA TYR A 720 5.49 12.46 6.98
C TYR A 720 4.30 12.36 8.03
N LEU A 721 4.20 11.28 8.85
CA LEU A 721 3.42 11.05 10.09
C LEU A 721 4.19 11.44 11.35
N GLY A 722 5.49 11.21 11.37
CA GLY A 722 6.29 11.35 12.59
C GLY A 722 6.18 10.23 13.66
N HIS A 723 5.33 9.20 13.55
CA HIS A 723 5.01 8.24 14.66
C HIS A 723 4.88 6.77 14.25
N TYR A 724 4.93 5.75 15.16
CA TYR A 724 4.98 4.32 14.76
C TYR A 724 3.82 3.54 14.12
N GLY A 725 3.37 3.79 12.89
CA GLY A 725 2.87 2.83 11.89
C GLY A 725 3.10 1.30 12.01
N LEU A 726 2.00 0.54 11.91
CA LEU A 726 1.70 -0.87 12.13
C LEU A 726 0.60 -1.52 11.15
N ASP A 727 -0.37 -0.83 10.48
CA ASP A 727 -1.36 -1.41 9.47
C ASP A 727 -2.04 -0.32 8.60
N ILE A 728 -2.75 -0.60 7.51
CA ILE A 728 -3.43 0.43 6.70
C ILE A 728 -4.73 -0.05 6.09
N ILE A 729 -5.68 0.87 5.92
CA ILE A 729 -6.76 0.83 4.94
C ILE A 729 -6.88 1.99 3.94
N ALA A 730 -7.78 1.79 2.97
CA ALA A 730 -8.07 2.61 1.82
C ALA A 730 -9.57 2.78 1.68
N ALA A 731 -10.04 4.02 1.69
CA ALA A 731 -11.43 4.35 1.51
C ALA A 731 -11.56 5.86 1.28
N ASP A 732 -12.64 6.32 0.65
CA ASP A 732 -12.95 7.74 0.53
C ASP A 732 -13.57 8.22 1.86
N PHE A 733 -12.75 8.77 2.75
CA PHE A 733 -13.15 9.19 4.11
C PHE A 733 -13.78 10.59 4.14
N ASN A 734 -13.70 11.34 3.04
CA ASN A 734 -14.23 12.69 2.92
C ASN A 734 -15.25 12.86 1.77
N ASN A 735 -15.68 11.77 1.14
CA ASN A 735 -16.64 11.71 0.04
C ASN A 735 -16.28 12.60 -1.16
N ASP A 736 -14.99 12.84 -1.43
CA ASP A 736 -14.56 13.65 -2.58
C ASP A 736 -14.33 12.81 -3.86
N ASN A 737 -14.67 11.52 -3.81
CA ASN A 737 -14.47 10.47 -4.81
C ASN A 737 -12.99 10.17 -5.12
N LYS A 738 -12.10 10.54 -4.21
CA LYS A 738 -10.69 10.18 -4.22
C LYS A 738 -10.48 9.41 -2.93
N ILE A 739 -9.83 8.26 -3.02
CA ILE A 739 -9.65 7.48 -1.81
C ILE A 739 -8.55 8.11 -0.97
N ASP A 740 -8.83 8.03 0.31
CA ASP A 740 -8.05 8.49 1.43
C ASP A 740 -7.47 7.26 2.16
N LEU A 741 -6.73 7.54 3.23
CA LEU A 741 -5.88 6.55 3.88
C LEU A 741 -6.02 6.66 5.37
N ALA A 742 -6.20 5.53 6.05
CA ALA A 742 -6.23 5.48 7.50
C ALA A 742 -5.34 4.38 8.02
N THR A 743 -4.84 4.53 9.23
CA THR A 743 -3.50 4.04 9.48
C THR A 743 -3.63 2.76 10.53
N VAL A 744 -2.72 1.75 10.91
CA VAL A 744 -2.22 1.16 12.25
C VAL A 744 -0.98 1.82 13.09
N ASN A 745 -0.84 2.42 14.36
CA ASN A 745 0.32 3.30 14.87
C ASN A 745 0.71 2.96 16.35
N ASN A 746 1.98 3.19 16.75
CA ASN A 746 2.56 2.78 18.03
C ASN A 746 2.53 3.81 19.15
N ASP A 747 2.25 5.07 18.85
CA ASP A 747 2.16 6.13 19.83
C ASP A 747 0.70 6.39 20.22
N GLN A 748 -0.18 5.46 19.88
CA GLN A 748 -1.58 5.41 20.32
C GLN A 748 -2.49 6.50 19.72
N THR A 749 -2.33 6.83 18.44
CA THR A 749 -3.07 7.87 17.69
C THR A 749 -3.97 7.26 16.58
N ALA A 750 -4.61 8.03 15.68
CA ALA A 750 -5.34 7.73 14.41
C ALA A 750 -5.19 8.82 13.36
N SER A 751 -4.10 8.80 12.60
CA SER A 751 -4.03 9.57 11.38
C SER A 751 -5.09 9.10 10.39
N VAL A 752 -5.52 10.04 9.58
CA VAL A 752 -6.17 9.80 8.30
C VAL A 752 -5.58 10.85 7.37
N ALA A 753 -5.12 10.43 6.19
CA ALA A 753 -4.59 11.31 5.17
C ALA A 753 -5.54 11.36 3.98
N PHE A 754 -5.77 12.56 3.42
CA PHE A 754 -6.75 12.73 2.36
C PHE A 754 -6.14 12.85 0.97
N GLY A 755 -6.54 11.93 0.09
CA GLY A 755 -6.10 11.80 -1.30
C GLY A 755 -6.50 13.01 -2.13
N ILE A 756 -5.55 13.62 -2.85
CA ILE A 756 -5.88 14.74 -3.73
C ILE A 756 -6.18 14.33 -5.17
N GLY A 757 -6.36 13.05 -5.46
CA GLY A 757 -6.72 12.66 -6.82
C GLY A 757 -5.56 12.89 -7.80
N ASN A 758 -4.34 12.63 -7.31
CA ASN A 758 -3.11 12.41 -8.07
C ASN A 758 -2.13 11.52 -7.28
N GLY A 759 -2.62 10.88 -6.22
CA GLY A 759 -1.86 10.01 -5.32
C GLY A 759 -0.87 10.75 -4.45
N SER A 760 -1.19 11.98 -4.08
CA SER A 760 -0.57 12.60 -2.91
C SER A 760 -1.66 12.84 -1.89
N PHE A 761 -1.25 13.10 -0.66
CA PHE A 761 -2.16 13.36 0.45
C PHE A 761 -1.97 14.77 0.93
N THR A 762 -3.06 15.40 1.32
CA THR A 762 -3.02 16.62 2.11
C THR A 762 -2.61 16.32 3.55
N ASN A 763 -2.53 17.35 4.40
CA ASN A 763 -2.27 17.19 5.83
C ASN A 763 -3.23 16.17 6.47
N ARG A 764 -2.67 15.40 7.40
CA ARG A 764 -3.29 14.28 8.08
C ARG A 764 -3.89 14.80 9.35
N ILE A 765 -4.85 14.06 9.85
CA ILE A 765 -5.45 14.37 11.14
C ILE A 765 -5.18 13.18 12.04
N ASP A 766 -4.31 13.35 13.03
CA ASP A 766 -4.05 12.36 14.09
C ASP A 766 -5.18 12.37 15.15
N TYR A 767 -5.78 11.22 15.43
CA TYR A 767 -6.90 11.00 16.35
C TYR A 767 -6.41 10.21 17.57
N VAL A 768 -6.23 10.83 18.73
CA VAL A 768 -5.72 10.08 19.90
C VAL A 768 -6.70 8.97 20.28
N ILE A 769 -6.26 7.73 20.09
CA ILE A 769 -7.02 6.54 20.42
C ILE A 769 -6.69 6.02 21.83
N GLY A 770 -5.45 6.23 22.29
CA GLY A 770 -5.01 5.96 23.67
C GLY A 770 -4.53 4.53 23.95
N GLU A 771 -4.43 3.68 22.92
CA GLU A 771 -3.99 2.29 23.00
C GLU A 771 -3.12 1.86 21.79
N SER A 772 -2.23 0.86 21.92
CA SER A 772 -1.17 0.49 20.94
C SER A 772 -1.57 -0.60 19.95
N SER A 773 -1.09 -0.52 18.69
CA SER A 773 -1.71 -1.22 17.55
C SER A 773 -1.07 -2.30 16.78
N LYS A 774 -1.85 -3.17 16.13
CA LYS A 774 -1.37 -3.89 14.96
C LYS A 774 -2.31 -4.20 13.76
N TRP A 775 -3.65 -3.97 13.74
CA TRP A 775 -4.45 -4.17 12.48
C TRP A 775 -5.59 -3.17 12.17
N LEU A 776 -6.09 -2.92 10.95
CA LEU A 776 -7.33 -2.12 10.74
C LEU A 776 -8.12 -2.48 9.47
N ILE A 777 -9.36 -2.01 9.40
CA ILE A 777 -10.28 -2.16 8.26
C ILE A 777 -11.25 -0.96 8.13
N SER A 778 -11.90 -0.87 6.97
CA SER A 778 -12.82 0.22 6.60
C SER A 778 -14.16 -0.36 6.27
N TYR A 779 -15.20 0.29 6.75
CA TYR A 779 -16.52 0.16 6.19
C TYR A 779 -17.42 1.29 6.71
N ASP A 780 -18.55 1.53 6.08
CA ASP A 780 -19.67 2.29 6.64
C ASP A 780 -20.41 1.50 7.75
N PHE A 781 -19.91 1.54 8.99
CA PHE A 781 -20.48 0.82 10.12
C PHE A 781 -21.79 1.45 10.63
N ASN A 782 -22.11 2.65 10.14
CA ASN A 782 -23.26 3.43 10.56
C ASN A 782 -24.34 3.66 9.49
N SER A 783 -24.23 2.99 8.35
CA SER A 783 -25.15 3.12 7.22
C SER A 783 -25.44 4.58 6.83
N ASP A 784 -24.45 5.48 6.99
CA ASP A 784 -24.59 6.89 6.65
C ASP A 784 -23.90 7.28 5.33
N ASP A 785 -23.51 6.25 4.57
CA ASP A 785 -22.76 6.28 3.30
C ASP A 785 -21.35 6.91 3.43
N ASN A 786 -20.83 7.09 4.66
CA ASN A 786 -19.45 7.51 4.89
C ASN A 786 -18.59 6.34 5.39
N GLN A 787 -17.30 6.42 5.10
CA GLN A 787 -16.35 5.39 5.54
C GLN A 787 -15.94 5.59 6.99
N ASP A 788 -16.03 4.53 7.78
CA ASP A 788 -15.60 4.45 9.18
C ASP A 788 -14.37 3.53 9.32
N LEU A 789 -13.77 3.50 10.51
CA LEU A 789 -12.57 2.71 10.82
C LEU A 789 -12.77 1.77 12.00
N ALA A 790 -12.20 0.58 11.92
CA ALA A 790 -11.97 -0.32 13.06
C ALA A 790 -10.51 -0.81 13.07
N LEU A 791 -9.83 -0.80 14.22
CA LEU A 791 -8.36 -0.83 14.31
C LEU A 791 -7.83 -1.80 15.42
N VAL A 792 -7.12 -2.93 15.37
CA VAL A 792 -6.67 -3.86 16.46
C VAL A 792 -5.50 -3.40 17.41
N ALA A 793 -5.57 -3.51 18.77
CA ALA A 793 -4.75 -2.88 19.92
C ALA A 793 -4.38 -3.92 20.97
N GLN A 794 -3.66 -4.87 20.45
CA GLN A 794 -3.18 -6.04 21.12
C GLN A 794 -2.89 -5.95 22.64
N ASP A 795 -2.39 -4.81 23.15
CA ASP A 795 -1.86 -4.65 24.52
C ASP A 795 -2.87 -4.25 25.61
N SER A 796 -3.52 -3.11 25.40
CA SER A 796 -4.61 -2.61 26.26
C SER A 796 -5.78 -3.52 26.23
N ASN A 797 -5.87 -3.99 25.01
CA ASN A 797 -7.05 -4.28 24.44
C ASN A 797 -8.10 -2.97 24.32
N ASN A 798 -8.92 -2.62 23.21
CA ASN A 798 -10.48 -2.44 22.94
C ASN A 798 -11.42 -3.15 21.74
N ILE A 799 -12.48 -2.67 21.04
CA ILE A 799 -12.51 -2.45 19.52
C ILE A 799 -12.94 -0.95 19.32
N ILE A 800 -12.39 -0.04 18.49
CA ILE A 800 -12.14 1.42 18.66
C ILE A 800 -12.65 1.75 17.30
N VAL A 801 -13.92 2.01 17.25
CA VAL A 801 -14.51 2.34 15.99
C VAL A 801 -14.49 3.85 15.91
N LEU A 802 -13.95 4.37 14.82
CA LEU A 802 -13.95 5.79 14.52
C LEU A 802 -15.01 6.00 13.46
N LEU A 803 -16.08 6.70 13.82
CA LEU A 803 -17.15 7.02 12.89
C LEU A 803 -16.81 8.28 12.11
N GLY A 804 -16.70 8.16 10.80
CA GLY A 804 -16.51 9.26 9.87
C GLY A 804 -17.80 10.04 9.67
N ASP A 805 -17.69 11.34 9.46
CA ASP A 805 -18.82 12.19 9.05
C ASP A 805 -18.81 12.54 7.56
N GLY A 806 -17.93 11.89 6.79
CA GLY A 806 -17.71 12.14 5.37
C GLY A 806 -17.11 13.51 5.06
N ASN A 807 -16.61 14.25 6.05
CA ASN A 807 -15.83 15.48 5.85
C ASN A 807 -14.47 15.40 6.53
N ALA A 808 -13.82 14.23 6.46
CA ALA A 808 -12.48 14.06 7.00
C ALA A 808 -12.41 14.19 8.54
N HIS A 809 -13.54 14.07 9.25
CA HIS A 809 -13.62 14.17 10.70
C HIS A 809 -14.21 12.89 11.31
N PHE A 810 -13.49 12.34 12.28
CA PHE A 810 -13.95 11.17 13.02
C PHE A 810 -14.43 11.54 14.42
N GLN A 811 -15.50 10.88 14.85
CA GLN A 811 -16.02 10.99 16.21
C GLN A 811 -15.03 10.43 17.23
N ALA A 812 -15.32 10.68 18.52
CA ALA A 812 -14.50 10.15 19.59
C ALA A 812 -14.41 8.61 19.54
N PRO A 813 -13.22 8.03 19.80
CA PRO A 813 -12.97 6.59 19.67
C PRO A 813 -13.97 5.71 20.45
N LEU A 814 -14.58 4.74 19.76
CA LEU A 814 -15.59 3.88 20.32
C LEU A 814 -15.05 2.51 20.73
N ASN A 815 -14.59 2.37 21.97
CA ASN A 815 -13.99 1.14 22.52
C ASN A 815 -14.98 -0.04 22.77
N ASN A 816 -14.59 -1.28 22.44
CA ASN A 816 -15.46 -2.45 22.23
C ASN A 816 -14.79 -3.78 22.68
N THR A 817 -14.76 -4.07 23.98
CA THR A 817 -13.96 -5.18 24.56
C THR A 817 -14.28 -6.62 24.10
N VAL A 818 -13.30 -7.26 23.46
CA VAL A 818 -13.01 -8.60 22.82
C VAL A 818 -12.35 -9.78 23.82
N GLY A 819 -11.32 -10.72 23.60
CA GLY A 819 -10.57 -11.83 24.45
C GLY A 819 -8.97 -11.95 24.77
N ALA A 820 -7.80 -12.32 24.21
CA ALA A 820 -6.48 -11.48 24.48
C ALA A 820 -5.85 -10.83 23.29
N ASN A 821 -4.73 -10.11 23.38
CA ASN A 821 -3.79 -9.91 22.28
C ASN A 821 -4.43 -9.99 20.87
N PRO A 822 -5.25 -9.07 20.36
CA PRO A 822 -5.78 -9.14 19.00
C PRO A 822 -4.69 -8.98 17.89
N VAL A 823 -4.71 -9.87 16.87
CA VAL A 823 -3.87 -10.20 15.71
C VAL A 823 -4.37 -10.15 14.24
N HIS A 824 -5.62 -9.82 13.88
CA HIS A 824 -6.07 -9.62 12.46
C HIS A 824 -7.58 -9.33 12.31
N VAL A 825 -8.03 -8.78 11.18
CA VAL A 825 -9.42 -8.32 10.94
C VAL A 825 -9.74 -8.13 9.44
N LEU A 826 -10.99 -8.41 8.99
CA LEU A 826 -11.59 -8.19 7.63
C LEU A 826 -12.96 -7.44 7.84
N SER A 827 -13.94 -7.42 6.91
CA SER A 827 -15.39 -7.11 7.12
C SER A 827 -16.21 -7.62 5.88
N ALA A 828 -17.46 -8.13 5.89
CA ALA A 828 -18.37 -8.35 4.69
C ALA A 828 -19.85 -8.51 5.17
N ASP A 829 -20.96 -8.03 4.56
CA ASP A 829 -22.33 -8.29 5.11
C ASP A 829 -22.66 -9.79 5.26
N PHE A 830 -22.50 -10.37 6.46
CA PHE A 830 -22.54 -11.81 6.65
C PHE A 830 -23.93 -12.32 7.00
N ASN A 831 -24.63 -11.60 7.88
CA ASN A 831 -25.88 -12.10 8.46
C ASN A 831 -27.15 -11.85 7.61
N ASN A 832 -27.06 -11.10 6.48
CA ASN A 832 -28.04 -10.93 5.37
C ASN A 832 -29.35 -9.99 5.45
N ASP A 833 -29.34 -8.78 6.06
CA ASP A 833 -30.36 -7.67 6.24
C ASP A 833 -29.72 -6.30 6.03
N THR A 834 -28.41 -6.22 5.75
CA THR A 834 -27.79 -5.25 4.79
C THR A 834 -26.87 -4.18 5.37
N LYS A 835 -26.24 -4.40 6.49
CA LYS A 835 -25.57 -3.36 7.27
C LYS A 835 -24.16 -3.93 7.65
N GLN A 836 -23.25 -3.28 8.42
CA GLN A 836 -21.85 -3.75 8.55
C GLN A 836 -21.10 -3.48 9.87
N ASP A 837 -20.01 -4.24 10.09
CA ASP A 837 -19.60 -4.91 11.32
C ASP A 837 -18.19 -5.55 11.15
N LEU A 838 -17.70 -6.43 12.04
CA LEU A 838 -16.25 -6.71 12.11
C LEU A 838 -15.85 -8.13 12.38
N LEU A 839 -14.55 -8.50 12.21
CA LEU A 839 -13.94 -9.63 12.91
C LEU A 839 -12.52 -9.61 13.35
N VAL A 840 -12.18 -10.24 14.48
CA VAL A 840 -10.88 -9.99 15.09
C VAL A 840 -10.16 -11.22 15.59
N VAL A 841 -8.96 -11.44 14.99
CA VAL A 841 -7.88 -12.45 15.20
C VAL A 841 -7.09 -11.83 16.22
N ASN A 842 -6.59 -12.64 17.12
CA ASN A 842 -5.93 -12.28 18.34
C ASN A 842 -4.93 -13.35 18.76
N GLN A 843 -3.59 -13.24 19.23
CA GLN A 843 -2.45 -14.07 19.91
C GLN A 843 -2.22 -14.39 21.56
N ASN A 844 -3.02 -14.03 22.67
CA ASN A 844 -3.10 -14.22 24.29
C ASN A 844 -4.48 -14.32 25.47
N ASP A 845 -5.89 -14.73 25.62
CA ASP A 845 -7.13 -15.88 25.39
C ASP A 845 -7.36 -17.04 24.24
N SER A 846 -6.73 -18.14 23.70
CA SER A 846 -7.02 -18.71 22.25
C SER A 846 -7.95 -18.12 21.05
N THR A 847 -8.57 -16.95 21.00
CA THR A 847 -9.99 -16.85 20.84
C THR A 847 -10.11 -15.79 19.48
N ILE A 848 -10.85 -15.89 18.27
CA ILE A 848 -11.46 -14.95 17.12
C ILE A 848 -12.46 -13.94 17.73
N GLY A 849 -13.02 -12.70 17.65
CA GLY A 849 -14.35 -12.41 18.47
C GLY A 849 -15.82 -12.13 18.04
N VAL A 850 -16.96 -12.82 17.79
CA VAL A 850 -18.00 -12.24 16.80
C VAL A 850 -18.37 -10.60 17.04
N LEU A 851 -18.29 -9.47 16.24
CA LEU A 851 -18.87 -8.03 16.38
C LEU A 851 -19.78 -7.45 15.22
N PHE A 852 -21.05 -7.90 15.11
CA PHE A 852 -22.25 -7.47 14.33
C PHE A 852 -22.55 -5.99 14.30
N GLY A 853 -23.73 -5.73 13.74
CA GLY A 853 -24.36 -4.46 13.68
C GLY A 853 -25.70 -4.37 14.39
N HIS A 854 -26.20 -3.14 14.38
CA HIS A 854 -27.57 -2.72 14.50
C HIS A 854 -27.87 -1.51 13.51
N GLY A 855 -26.87 -0.73 12.98
CA GLY A 855 -26.97 0.12 11.75
C GLY A 855 -26.74 1.66 11.78
N ASP A 856 -25.92 2.21 12.69
CA ASP A 856 -25.52 3.62 12.93
C ASP A 856 -24.17 3.89 13.75
N GLY A 857 -23.20 2.93 13.82
CA GLY A 857 -21.77 2.98 14.22
C GLY A 857 -21.23 2.24 15.48
N PHE A 858 -22.00 1.45 16.21
CA PHE A 858 -21.57 0.85 17.50
C PHE A 858 -21.59 -0.71 17.47
N PHE A 859 -21.51 -1.53 18.54
CA PHE A 859 -21.49 -3.03 18.43
C PHE A 859 -22.04 -3.79 19.75
N ASN A 860 -22.88 -4.87 19.75
CA ASN A 860 -23.18 -5.92 20.82
C ASN A 860 -21.89 -6.62 21.40
N THR A 861 -21.88 -7.39 22.56
CA THR A 861 -20.82 -7.73 23.74
C THR A 861 -20.59 -9.02 23.32
N PRO A 862 -19.31 -9.24 23.28
CA PRO A 862 -19.23 -9.91 22.10
C PRO A 862 -19.63 -11.42 22.79
N ILE A 863 -20.47 -12.37 22.19
CA ILE A 863 -20.54 -13.93 22.05
C ILE A 863 -19.85 -14.70 20.73
N ASN A 864 -18.60 -15.14 20.18
CA ASN A 864 -17.10 -15.70 20.26
C ASN A 864 -16.88 -17.25 20.30
N TYR A 865 -16.32 -17.86 19.28
CA TYR A 865 -16.42 -19.28 19.14
C TYR A 865 -15.08 -20.09 19.15
N THR A 866 -14.89 -21.15 19.96
CA THR A 866 -13.57 -21.82 20.20
C THR A 866 -12.84 -22.30 18.99
N VAL A 867 -12.00 -21.48 18.41
CA VAL A 867 -10.82 -21.85 17.59
C VAL A 867 -9.71 -22.78 18.05
N GLY A 868 -8.45 -22.50 17.79
CA GLY A 868 -7.28 -22.88 18.56
C GLY A 868 -6.13 -21.82 18.62
N LYS A 869 -5.17 -21.92 19.63
CA LYS A 869 -3.67 -21.67 19.83
C LYS A 869 -2.94 -21.05 18.60
N SER A 870 -1.93 -20.29 18.89
CA SER A 870 -1.56 -18.95 18.37
C SER A 870 -1.63 -18.34 16.92
N PRO A 871 -2.64 -18.08 16.07
CA PRO A 871 -2.63 -17.39 14.76
C PRO A 871 -2.03 -16.07 14.57
N LEU A 872 -2.41 -15.87 13.32
CA LEU A 872 -2.06 -14.91 12.47
C LEU A 872 -3.30 -14.55 11.60
N TYR A 873 -4.34 -15.35 11.18
CA TYR A 873 -5.25 -14.76 10.13
C TYR A 873 -6.53 -15.42 9.62
N ALA A 874 -7.52 -14.66 9.08
CA ALA A 874 -8.78 -15.09 8.44
C ALA A 874 -9.19 -14.78 6.99
N PHE A 875 -10.22 -15.48 6.48
CA PHE A 875 -10.89 -15.14 5.23
C PHE A 875 -12.23 -15.75 4.90
N SER A 876 -13.13 -14.91 4.41
CA SER A 876 -14.49 -15.32 4.15
C SER A 876 -14.86 -15.67 2.71
N ALA A 877 -15.55 -16.80 2.49
CA ALA A 877 -16.28 -17.14 1.27
C ALA A 877 -17.42 -18.15 1.52
N ASP A 878 -18.37 -18.20 0.60
CA ASP A 878 -19.39 -19.26 0.53
C ASP A 878 -18.75 -20.55 0.02
N PHE A 879 -18.37 -21.40 0.95
CA PHE A 879 -17.71 -22.65 0.66
C PHE A 879 -18.66 -23.76 0.33
N ASN A 880 -19.92 -23.68 0.74
CA ASN A 880 -20.88 -24.75 0.49
C ASN A 880 -21.87 -24.51 -0.65
N SER A 881 -21.83 -23.33 -1.24
CA SER A 881 -22.82 -22.86 -2.19
C SER A 881 -24.22 -22.66 -1.58
N ASP A 882 -24.34 -22.29 -0.30
CA ASP A 882 -25.62 -21.88 0.30
C ASP A 882 -25.92 -20.38 0.21
N ASN A 883 -25.00 -19.60 -0.38
CA ASN A 883 -25.02 -18.15 -0.48
C ASN A 883 -24.87 -17.41 0.85
N ILE A 884 -24.39 -18.09 1.88
CA ILE A 884 -23.95 -17.44 3.08
C ILE A 884 -22.47 -17.68 3.18
N PHE A 885 -21.87 -16.69 3.79
CA PHE A 885 -20.46 -16.63 3.88
C PHE A 885 -20.02 -17.46 5.03
N ASP A 886 -18.92 -18.07 4.70
CA ASP A 886 -18.13 -18.73 5.63
C ASP A 886 -16.76 -18.07 5.70
N ILE A 887 -15.85 -18.49 6.54
CA ILE A 887 -14.46 -18.13 6.68
C ILE A 887 -13.47 -19.26 6.71
N ALA A 888 -12.21 -18.99 6.61
CA ALA A 888 -11.17 -19.81 7.14
C ALA A 888 -10.16 -19.02 8.06
N VAL A 889 -9.46 -19.50 9.14
CA VAL A 889 -8.29 -18.84 9.86
C VAL A 889 -7.20 -19.81 10.12
N VAL A 890 -6.02 -19.29 10.32
CA VAL A 890 -4.85 -20.05 10.66
C VAL A 890 -4.03 -19.55 11.85
N ASN A 891 -3.31 -20.36 12.62
CA ASN A 891 -3.34 -20.46 14.11
C ASN A 891 -2.11 -21.12 14.92
N SER A 892 -1.03 -20.35 15.09
CA SER A 892 0.43 -20.56 15.32
C SER A 892 1.03 -20.98 16.71
N GLY A 893 0.24 -21.54 17.64
CA GLY A 893 0.64 -22.25 18.86
C GLY A 893 0.22 -23.74 18.76
N ASP A 894 -0.64 -24.15 17.79
CA ASP A 894 -0.81 -25.47 17.12
C ASP A 894 -1.18 -25.43 15.51
N SER A 895 -0.77 -25.73 14.15
CA SER A 895 -0.79 -26.82 12.80
C SER A 895 -2.00 -28.00 12.14
N THR A 896 -3.39 -28.05 11.71
CA THR A 896 -4.94 -27.33 11.80
C THR A 896 -5.51 -25.70 11.47
N ILE A 897 -6.50 -25.04 10.79
CA ILE A 897 -6.90 -23.63 10.32
C ILE A 897 -8.40 -24.07 10.50
N SER A 898 -9.31 -24.17 11.51
CA SER A 898 -10.58 -25.03 11.70
C SER A 898 -12.16 -24.60 11.28
N VAL A 899 -12.94 -24.73 10.18
CA VAL A 899 -13.86 -23.99 9.02
C VAL A 899 -15.19 -24.48 9.69
N LEU A 900 -16.11 -23.52 10.00
CA LEU A 900 -17.29 -23.19 10.86
C LEU A 900 -18.49 -22.75 9.95
N PHE A 901 -19.47 -23.53 9.51
CA PHE A 901 -20.55 -23.21 8.49
C PHE A 901 -21.42 -21.92 7.94
N GLY A 902 -21.35 -20.53 7.95
CA GLY A 902 -22.35 -19.28 7.85
C GLY A 902 -23.94 -18.99 7.98
N LYS A 903 -24.62 -18.66 9.15
CA LYS A 903 -26.11 -19.00 9.33
C LYS A 903 -26.92 -17.96 8.62
N ILE A 904 -28.18 -18.26 8.33
CA ILE A 904 -29.06 -17.17 7.85
C ILE A 904 -29.59 -16.38 9.04
N ASN A 905 -30.08 -17.14 10.04
CA ASN A 905 -30.50 -16.68 11.33
C ASN A 905 -29.32 -16.58 12.30
N GLY A 906 -28.10 -16.60 11.78
CA GLY A 906 -26.85 -16.53 12.49
C GLY A 906 -26.71 -17.35 13.74
N THR A 907 -26.01 -18.44 13.63
CA THR A 907 -24.83 -18.60 14.48
C THR A 907 -23.70 -18.72 13.49
N PHE A 908 -22.54 -19.09 13.95
CA PHE A 908 -21.85 -20.16 13.27
C PHE A 908 -21.75 -21.22 14.29
N GLU A 909 -21.29 -22.37 13.87
CA GLU A 909 -20.78 -23.51 14.50
C GLU A 909 -19.40 -23.66 13.63
N ILE A 910 -18.09 -23.92 14.04
CA ILE A 910 -16.62 -24.48 13.67
C ILE A 910 -16.68 -25.90 12.88
N GLN A 911 -16.95 -26.38 11.65
CA GLN A 911 -17.68 -27.75 11.48
C GLN A 911 -16.79 -28.87 11.12
N ASN A 912 -15.69 -28.49 10.52
CA ASN A 912 -14.65 -29.45 10.31
C ASN A 912 -13.38 -29.13 10.99
N THR A 913 -12.68 -30.22 11.47
CA THR A 913 -11.22 -30.28 11.60
C THR A 913 -10.09 -31.10 10.85
N TYR A 914 -9.10 -30.45 10.15
CA TYR A 914 -8.13 -30.78 9.06
C TYR A 914 -6.67 -30.47 9.44
N GLN A 915 -6.06 -30.70 10.61
CA GLN A 915 -4.60 -30.65 10.74
C GLN A 915 -3.68 -30.53 9.37
N LEU A 916 -2.42 -30.17 9.31
CA LEU A 916 -1.46 -30.30 8.14
C LEU A 916 -0.18 -31.22 8.11
N LYS A 917 1.12 -30.76 8.16
CA LYS A 917 2.36 -31.35 8.82
C LYS A 917 3.13 -30.72 10.27
N GLU A 918 3.66 -29.46 10.75
CA GLU A 918 4.23 -28.57 12.02
C GLU A 918 4.37 -26.87 12.23
N TYR A 919 3.48 -25.87 12.70
CA TYR A 919 3.46 -24.27 12.88
C TYR A 919 2.20 -23.15 12.23
N PRO A 920 1.14 -22.33 12.59
CA PRO A 920 0.26 -21.42 11.52
C PRO A 920 -0.02 -19.82 11.36
N THR A 921 0.35 -19.20 10.18
CA THR A 921 0.39 -17.85 9.37
C THR A 921 -0.82 -17.06 8.63
N CYS A 922 -1.52 -17.31 7.47
CA CYS A 922 -2.91 -16.74 7.13
C CYS A 922 -3.91 -17.55 6.20
N VAL A 923 -5.08 -17.01 5.75
CA VAL A 923 -6.19 -17.69 4.96
C VAL A 923 -7.10 -16.83 4.02
N ILE A 924 -7.93 -17.35 3.01
CA ILE A 924 -8.53 -16.93 1.62
C ILE A 924 -9.33 -17.90 0.65
N SER A 925 -9.85 -17.61 -0.62
CA SER A 925 -10.50 -18.56 -1.67
C SER A 925 -10.64 -18.44 -3.31
N ALA A 926 -10.96 -19.52 -4.15
CA ALA A 926 -10.78 -19.71 -5.66
C ALA A 926 -11.62 -20.67 -6.68
N ASN A 927 -11.15 -21.25 -7.86
CA ASN A 927 -11.71 -22.31 -8.87
C ASN A 927 -10.82 -23.06 -10.08
N LEU A 928 -9.73 -23.97 -10.29
CA LEU A 928 -8.75 -25.20 -9.89
C LEU A 928 -9.22 -26.50 -10.49
N ASN A 929 -10.36 -26.37 -11.14
CA ASN A 929 -11.14 -27.43 -11.65
C ASN A 929 -12.17 -26.92 -12.65
N LYS A 930 -12.79 -25.76 -12.36
CA LYS A 930 -13.84 -25.08 -13.16
C LYS A 930 -15.28 -25.56 -12.96
N ASP A 931 -15.56 -26.32 -11.92
CA ASP A 931 -16.83 -26.97 -11.64
C ASP A 931 -17.75 -26.01 -10.92
N GLY A 932 -17.14 -25.00 -10.30
CA GLY A 932 -17.78 -23.77 -9.87
C GLY A 932 -17.87 -23.63 -8.36
N LYS A 933 -17.00 -24.25 -7.58
CA LYS A 933 -17.10 -24.27 -6.11
C LYS A 933 -15.90 -23.50 -5.51
N GLN A 934 -15.90 -23.19 -4.21
CA GLN A 934 -14.93 -22.32 -3.54
C GLN A 934 -14.10 -23.03 -2.51
N ASP A 935 -13.03 -22.39 -2.24
CA ASP A 935 -11.87 -23.16 -2.04
C ASP A 935 -10.82 -22.21 -1.59
N LEU A 936 -10.04 -22.49 -0.60
CA LEU A 936 -9.09 -21.64 0.10
C LEU A 936 -7.69 -21.41 -0.70
N ILE A 937 -6.35 -21.43 -0.30
CA ILE A 937 -4.96 -22.20 -0.73
C ILE A 937 -3.63 -22.20 0.26
N VAL A 938 -2.91 -23.02 1.16
CA VAL A 938 -1.99 -22.51 2.36
C VAL A 938 -0.40 -22.75 2.55
N THR A 939 0.37 -21.91 3.26
CA THR A 939 1.81 -21.87 3.47
C THR A 939 2.29 -21.82 5.03
N ASN A 940 2.52 -22.94 5.73
CA ASN A 940 3.42 -23.33 6.92
C ASN A 940 4.90 -22.59 7.12
N GLU A 941 5.94 -22.71 8.06
CA GLU A 941 7.37 -22.16 8.21
C GLU A 941 8.84 -22.93 7.61
N ASN A 942 9.81 -24.00 7.92
CA ASN A 942 10.26 -25.39 8.75
C ASN A 942 10.80 -26.85 8.21
N ASN A 943 10.22 -27.74 7.35
CA ASN A 943 10.69 -28.93 6.52
C ASN A 943 10.58 -28.68 5.03
N ASN A 944 9.42 -28.14 4.48
CA ASN A 944 9.29 -26.92 3.67
C ASN A 944 8.21 -26.72 2.52
N THR A 945 6.99 -26.14 2.58
CA THR A 945 5.87 -26.44 1.61
C THR A 945 4.69 -25.51 1.14
N ILE A 946 3.82 -25.84 0.20
CA ILE A 946 2.44 -25.42 0.19
C ILE A 946 1.69 -26.67 -0.26
N SER A 947 0.96 -27.56 0.31
CA SER A 947 -0.20 -28.22 -0.35
C SER A 947 -1.04 -27.57 -1.62
N ILE A 948 -2.38 -27.55 -1.98
CA ILE A 948 -3.63 -26.69 -2.58
C ILE A 948 -5.31 -26.70 -2.06
N PHE A 949 -6.64 -26.97 -2.39
CA PHE A 949 -7.62 -27.93 -1.57
C PHE A 949 -9.07 -28.11 -2.24
N PHE A 950 -9.62 -29.34 -2.47
CA PHE A 950 -10.58 -30.05 -3.47
C PHE A 950 -12.04 -29.65 -3.06
N ASN A 951 -13.01 -28.93 -3.70
CA ASN A 951 -14.50 -28.75 -3.55
C ASN A 951 -15.27 -29.46 -4.71
N ASN A 952 -15.62 -30.72 -4.64
CA ASN A 952 -16.85 -31.25 -4.07
C ASN A 952 -18.14 -30.30 -4.04
N GLY A 953 -18.22 -29.13 -3.37
CA GLY A 953 -19.29 -28.11 -3.28
C GLY A 953 -20.57 -28.46 -2.57
N SER A 954 -20.56 -29.06 -1.39
CA SER A 954 -21.25 -28.29 -0.36
C SER A 954 -20.27 -27.96 0.74
N GLY A 955 -18.98 -27.83 0.39
CA GLY A 955 -17.83 -27.59 1.26
C GLY A 955 -17.08 -28.75 2.01
N TYR A 956 -16.77 -30.03 1.57
CA TYR A 956 -16.19 -31.31 2.19
C TYR A 956 -14.72 -31.73 2.05
N PHE A 957 -13.78 -31.04 2.67
CA PHE A 957 -12.41 -31.21 2.30
C PHE A 957 -11.81 -32.70 2.54
N ILE A 958 -11.79 -33.67 1.53
CA ILE A 958 -10.77 -34.85 1.17
C ILE A 958 -9.20 -34.73 0.78
N TYR A 959 -8.27 -34.30 1.62
CA TYR A 959 -6.99 -33.65 1.25
C TYR A 959 -6.36 -33.87 -0.16
N SER A 960 -6.21 -32.95 -1.12
CA SER A 960 -5.72 -33.27 -2.48
C SER A 960 -4.23 -33.42 -2.78
N ASN A 961 -3.26 -32.56 -2.53
CA ASN A 961 -1.84 -32.85 -2.33
C ASN A 961 -1.01 -31.39 -1.84
N ASP A 962 0.29 -31.08 -1.20
CA ASP A 962 1.95 -30.73 -1.53
C ASP A 962 3.03 -31.09 -2.82
N TYR A 963 3.86 -30.23 -3.47
CA TYR A 963 4.78 -30.13 -4.70
C TYR A 963 6.06 -29.18 -4.39
N LYS A 964 7.18 -29.60 -3.73
CA LYS A 964 8.37 -28.84 -3.14
C LYS A 964 8.76 -27.43 -3.57
N VAL A 965 9.59 -26.66 -2.86
CA VAL A 965 9.90 -25.23 -3.13
C VAL A 965 11.40 -24.70 -2.91
N GLY A 966 11.86 -23.67 -2.11
CA GLY A 966 13.26 -23.12 -2.06
C GLY A 966 14.16 -22.93 -0.86
N ARG A 967 14.20 -21.79 -0.09
CA ARG A 967 14.04 -21.76 1.43
C ARG A 967 12.50 -21.57 1.84
N GLU A 968 11.90 -21.51 3.08
CA GLU A 968 10.91 -20.63 3.90
C GLU A 968 9.70 -19.63 3.38
N PRO A 969 8.42 -20.10 3.26
CA PRO A 969 7.12 -19.42 2.89
C PRO A 969 5.93 -19.16 3.90
N SER A 970 4.82 -18.51 3.52
CA SER A 970 3.97 -17.52 4.28
C SER A 970 2.86 -16.48 3.73
N SER A 971 2.14 -16.35 2.57
CA SER A 971 1.02 -15.33 2.22
C SER A 971 0.21 -15.50 0.77
N ILE A 972 -1.05 -15.18 0.26
CA ILE A 972 -1.64 -15.76 -1.08
C ILE A 972 -2.42 -14.84 -2.14
N ALA A 973 -2.39 -14.90 -3.49
CA ALA A 973 -2.87 -13.96 -4.55
C ALA A 973 -3.95 -14.58 -5.40
N ALA A 974 -4.27 -14.25 -6.64
CA ALA A 974 -5.47 -14.75 -7.32
C ALA A 974 -5.65 -14.63 -8.92
N ALA A 975 -4.84 -15.06 -9.94
CA ALA A 975 -4.98 -14.78 -11.42
C ALA A 975 -4.16 -15.63 -12.57
N ASP A 976 -4.01 -15.51 -13.95
CA ASP A 976 -3.55 -16.20 -15.32
C ASP A 976 -2.34 -15.73 -16.21
N PHE A 977 -1.36 -16.57 -16.58
CA PHE A 977 -0.04 -16.19 -17.21
C PHE A 977 0.54 -17.05 -18.28
N ASN A 978 -0.21 -18.04 -18.69
CA ASN A 978 -0.02 -18.53 -20.03
C ASN A 978 -1.23 -18.30 -20.88
N ASN A 979 -2.26 -17.67 -20.33
CA ASN A 979 -3.48 -17.32 -21.01
C ASN A 979 -4.30 -18.52 -21.48
N ASP A 980 -4.24 -19.66 -20.79
CA ASP A 980 -5.05 -20.82 -21.16
C ASP A 980 -6.32 -21.02 -20.32
N LYS A 981 -6.72 -20.02 -19.54
CA LYS A 981 -7.98 -19.99 -18.78
C LYS A 981 -8.16 -21.06 -17.71
N ASN A 982 -7.21 -21.96 -17.59
CA ASN A 982 -7.04 -22.91 -16.52
C ASN A 982 -6.20 -22.25 -15.39
N ILE A 983 -6.63 -22.08 -14.16
CA ILE A 983 -6.01 -21.33 -13.02
C ILE A 983 -4.73 -21.83 -12.20
N ASP A 984 -3.64 -21.17 -11.65
CA ASP A 984 -2.30 -21.81 -11.17
C ASP A 984 -1.27 -21.66 -9.92
N LEU A 985 -0.30 -20.68 -9.63
CA LEU A 985 -0.27 -19.53 -8.60
C LEU A 985 0.85 -18.44 -8.38
N ALA A 986 1.02 -17.71 -7.22
CA ALA A 986 2.02 -16.63 -6.88
C ALA A 986 3.01 -16.44 -5.64
N VAL A 987 3.13 -17.16 -4.55
CA VAL A 987 4.25 -17.48 -3.61
C VAL A 987 5.53 -16.72 -3.42
N THR A 988 5.76 -16.40 -2.16
CA THR A 988 6.84 -15.69 -1.43
C THR A 988 7.52 -16.39 -0.19
N ASN A 989 8.70 -15.91 0.23
CA ASN A 989 9.85 -16.79 0.04
C ASN A 989 11.37 -16.47 0.51
N SER A 990 11.77 -16.24 1.79
CA SER A 990 13.03 -15.57 2.39
C SER A 990 14.63 -15.67 2.26
N GLY A 991 15.43 -16.21 1.34
CA GLY A 991 16.73 -16.75 1.80
C GLY A 991 17.49 -17.69 0.91
N MET A 992 16.82 -18.29 -0.06
CA MET A 992 17.30 -18.17 -1.41
C MET A 992 16.77 -16.89 -2.07
N ASN A 993 15.66 -16.28 -1.59
CA ASN A 993 15.19 -14.96 -2.03
C ASN A 993 14.68 -15.03 -3.44
N THR A 994 13.70 -15.89 -3.59
CA THR A 994 13.27 -16.37 -4.88
C THR A 994 11.79 -16.37 -4.95
N VAL A 995 11.27 -16.36 -6.15
CA VAL A 995 9.99 -16.99 -6.48
C VAL A 995 10.25 -18.24 -7.34
N SER A 996 9.20 -18.98 -7.72
CA SER A 996 9.19 -20.46 -7.76
C SER A 996 8.03 -21.31 -8.38
N VAL A 997 8.10 -21.82 -9.61
CA VAL A 997 6.85 -21.82 -10.40
C VAL A 997 6.07 -23.12 -10.88
N LEU A 998 4.81 -23.45 -10.36
CA LEU A 998 3.48 -24.31 -10.64
C LEU A 998 2.06 -23.73 -11.36
N LEU A 999 1.90 -23.86 -12.71
CA LEU A 999 1.34 -23.27 -13.96
C LEU A 999 0.15 -24.21 -14.37
N ASN A 1000 -1.02 -24.51 -13.81
CA ASN A 1000 -2.13 -25.47 -14.03
C ASN A 1000 -2.31 -26.44 -15.23
N ASN A 1001 -2.15 -27.76 -15.14
CA ASN A 1001 -2.49 -28.68 -16.28
C ASN A 1001 -3.96 -28.99 -16.72
N GLY A 1002 -5.08 -28.49 -16.20
CA GLY A 1002 -6.45 -28.91 -16.62
C GLY A 1002 -6.95 -30.27 -16.08
N ASN A 1003 -6.48 -30.67 -14.89
CA ASN A 1003 -6.91 -31.65 -13.88
C ASN A 1003 -6.41 -31.68 -12.36
N GLY A 1004 -6.58 -30.65 -11.49
CA GLY A 1004 -5.74 -30.33 -10.30
C GLY A 1004 -4.20 -30.29 -10.36
N THR A 1005 -3.53 -31.04 -11.25
CA THR A 1005 -2.07 -31.24 -11.51
C THR A 1005 -0.97 -30.14 -11.81
N PHE A 1006 0.30 -30.53 -11.75
CA PHE A 1006 1.50 -29.68 -11.78
C PHE A 1006 2.78 -30.43 -12.06
N GLY A 1007 3.44 -29.85 -13.03
CA GLY A 1007 4.86 -29.86 -13.17
C GLY A 1007 5.58 -28.79 -12.39
N ASN A 1008 6.90 -28.99 -12.43
CA ASN A 1008 7.95 -28.49 -11.56
C ASN A 1008 8.28 -27.04 -11.75
N ALA A 1009 9.24 -26.63 -10.95
CA ALA A 1009 9.61 -25.29 -10.84
C ALA A 1009 10.34 -24.57 -11.90
N SER A 1010 10.09 -23.30 -11.79
CA SER A 1010 10.92 -22.27 -12.31
C SER A 1010 11.22 -21.20 -11.30
N ASN A 1011 12.52 -20.94 -11.10
CA ASN A 1011 12.96 -20.03 -10.05
C ASN A 1011 13.98 -19.00 -10.62
N PHE A 1012 13.70 -17.75 -10.29
CA PHE A 1012 14.12 -16.41 -10.75
C PHE A 1012 14.01 -15.53 -9.44
N ILE A 1013 14.62 -14.35 -9.33
CA ILE A 1013 15.33 -13.91 -8.08
C ILE A 1013 15.12 -12.44 -7.61
N VAL A 1014 14.98 -12.17 -6.28
CA VAL A 1014 14.62 -10.97 -5.45
C VAL A 1014 15.93 -10.47 -4.83
N LYS A 1015 15.98 -9.86 -3.63
CA LYS A 1015 17.25 -9.48 -3.00
C LYS A 1015 17.50 -10.23 -1.65
N LYS A 1016 16.68 -10.18 -0.58
CA LYS A 1016 16.85 -10.82 0.79
C LYS A 1016 15.58 -10.87 1.71
N ASN A 1017 15.02 -11.98 2.46
CA ASN A 1017 13.64 -12.50 3.17
C ASN A 1017 11.97 -12.63 2.73
N PRO A 1018 11.27 -13.12 1.61
CA PRO A 1018 9.84 -12.65 1.28
C PRO A 1018 8.38 -12.47 2.06
N TYR A 1019 7.55 -11.31 2.32
CA TYR A 1019 6.16 -10.90 3.05
C TYR A 1019 4.60 -11.19 2.63
N ARG A 1020 4.05 -10.99 1.43
CA ARG A 1020 2.66 -10.69 0.90
C ARG A 1020 2.79 -10.89 -0.67
N VAL A 1021 2.00 -10.80 -1.71
CA VAL A 1021 2.33 -10.75 -3.17
C VAL A 1021 1.23 -9.97 -3.76
N SER A 1022 1.31 -9.24 -4.83
CA SER A 1022 0.12 -9.00 -5.55
C SER A 1022 0.18 -8.69 -7.06
N ALA A 1023 0.14 -9.72 -7.90
CA ALA A 1023 0.00 -9.89 -9.35
C ALA A 1023 -1.01 -9.14 -10.31
N LYS A 1024 -0.97 -7.87 -10.85
CA LYS A 1024 -1.94 -7.40 -12.01
C LYS A 1024 -1.63 -7.80 -13.42
N ASP A 1025 -2.59 -7.61 -14.36
CA ASP A 1025 -2.43 -7.01 -15.65
C ASP A 1025 -2.19 -5.59 -15.08
N ILE A 1026 -0.95 -5.14 -14.76
CA ILE A 1026 -0.08 -3.84 -14.81
C ILE A 1026 1.04 -3.25 -15.98
N ASN A 1027 1.18 -3.49 -17.37
CA ASN A 1027 1.18 -2.74 -18.69
C ASN A 1027 -0.07 -2.64 -19.70
N LYS A 1028 -1.14 -3.46 -19.70
CA LYS A 1028 -2.31 -3.70 -20.56
C LYS A 1028 -2.00 -4.48 -21.79
N ASP A 1029 -1.25 -5.55 -21.63
CA ASP A 1029 -1.01 -6.50 -22.70
C ASP A 1029 -1.93 -7.72 -22.62
N GLY A 1030 -2.81 -7.79 -21.62
CA GLY A 1030 -3.69 -8.95 -21.44
C GLY A 1030 -2.89 -10.18 -21.00
N LYS A 1031 -1.69 -9.92 -20.49
CA LYS A 1031 -0.82 -10.80 -19.77
C LYS A 1031 -0.55 -10.07 -18.48
N MET A 1032 0.11 -10.75 -17.63
CA MET A 1032 -0.38 -10.81 -16.31
C MET A 1032 0.99 -11.10 -15.58
N ASP A 1033 1.37 -10.30 -14.58
CA ASP A 1033 2.78 -10.04 -14.18
C ASP A 1033 2.94 -9.69 -12.68
N LEU A 1034 4.17 -9.46 -12.17
CA LEU A 1034 4.42 -9.66 -10.73
C LEU A 1034 5.32 -8.73 -9.91
N VAL A 1035 5.15 -8.91 -8.59
CA VAL A 1035 4.91 -7.82 -7.64
C VAL A 1035 5.48 -7.86 -6.18
N VAL A 1036 6.69 -7.39 -5.96
CA VAL A 1036 7.43 -8.20 -5.01
C VAL A 1036 8.03 -7.56 -3.77
N ILE A 1037 7.33 -6.95 -2.78
CA ILE A 1037 7.70 -6.29 -1.44
C ILE A 1037 8.88 -6.89 -0.63
N ASN A 1038 10.01 -7.14 -1.14
CA ASN A 1038 11.22 -7.23 -0.30
C ASN A 1038 11.55 -6.54 1.03
N SER A 1039 11.46 -7.21 2.18
CA SER A 1039 11.57 -6.93 3.61
C SER A 1039 12.95 -6.63 4.13
N GLY A 1040 14.03 -6.98 3.46
CA GLY A 1040 15.29 -6.87 4.24
C GLY A 1040 16.50 -6.83 3.39
N SER A 1041 16.33 -7.13 2.12
CA SER A 1041 16.89 -6.32 1.07
C SER A 1041 16.02 -5.17 0.72
N ASP A 1042 14.85 -5.11 1.35
CA ASP A 1042 14.21 -3.84 1.52
C ASP A 1042 13.75 -3.35 0.17
N SER A 1043 13.31 -4.23 -0.77
CA SER A 1043 12.85 -3.91 -2.14
C SER A 1043 11.35 -4.35 -2.56
N VAL A 1044 10.44 -4.07 -3.56
CA VAL A 1044 9.25 -4.89 -4.13
C VAL A 1044 9.63 -5.56 -5.57
N SER A 1045 9.61 -6.50 -6.58
CA SER A 1045 10.24 -6.21 -8.04
C SER A 1045 9.43 -6.29 -9.29
N LEU A 1046 9.94 -5.66 -10.39
CA LEU A 1046 9.49 -5.89 -11.76
C LEU A 1046 10.12 -6.81 -12.76
N LEU A 1047 9.21 -7.28 -13.56
CA LEU A 1047 9.02 -8.65 -13.77
C LEU A 1047 7.75 -8.51 -14.56
N PHE A 1048 7.97 -8.67 -15.85
CA PHE A 1048 7.00 -8.53 -16.88
C PHE A 1048 6.71 -9.83 -17.62
N GLY A 1049 5.44 -10.13 -17.81
CA GLY A 1049 4.82 -11.35 -18.26
C GLY A 1049 4.85 -11.60 -19.70
N PHE A 1050 5.35 -12.79 -20.01
CA PHE A 1050 5.32 -13.28 -21.36
C PHE A 1050 4.01 -13.97 -21.67
N GLY A 1051 3.14 -14.26 -20.69
CA GLY A 1051 1.85 -14.88 -20.96
C GLY A 1051 2.05 -16.28 -21.57
N ASN A 1052 3.10 -17.01 -21.19
CA ASN A 1052 3.42 -18.34 -21.71
C ASN A 1052 3.95 -19.36 -20.68
N GLY A 1053 4.13 -18.98 -19.41
CA GLY A 1053 5.03 -19.72 -18.54
C GLY A 1053 6.46 -19.22 -18.41
N SER A 1054 6.68 -17.89 -18.40
CA SER A 1054 7.95 -17.26 -18.03
C SER A 1054 7.99 -15.74 -18.14
N PHE A 1055 9.14 -15.18 -17.76
CA PHE A 1055 9.18 -13.80 -17.35
C PHE A 1055 10.43 -12.98 -17.58
N LYS A 1056 10.22 -11.67 -17.59
CA LYS A 1056 11.31 -10.70 -17.52
C LYS A 1056 11.96 -10.75 -16.16
N THR A 1057 13.25 -10.45 -16.17
CA THR A 1057 14.03 -10.20 -14.97
C THR A 1057 13.52 -9.03 -14.19
N GLN A 1058 13.86 -9.12 -12.92
CA GLN A 1058 13.67 -8.13 -11.92
C GLN A 1058 14.14 -6.71 -12.31
N LYS A 1059 13.32 -5.75 -11.94
CA LYS A 1059 13.56 -4.33 -12.02
C LYS A 1059 13.32 -3.83 -10.62
N LYS A 1060 14.44 -3.43 -10.04
CA LYS A 1060 14.49 -2.80 -8.75
C LYS A 1060 14.41 -1.30 -8.85
N TYR A 1061 13.60 -0.82 -7.93
CA TYR A 1061 13.25 0.54 -7.58
C TYR A 1061 13.30 0.70 -6.07
N ASN A 1062 12.78 1.80 -5.49
CA ASN A 1062 13.03 2.07 -4.08
C ASN A 1062 11.93 2.78 -3.27
N ALA A 1063 11.73 2.37 -2.02
CA ALA A 1063 10.74 2.72 -1.00
C ALA A 1063 11.45 2.53 0.36
N HIS A 1064 10.88 2.08 1.50
CA HIS A 1064 11.44 2.33 2.85
C HIS A 1064 11.34 1.00 3.80
N ASP A 1065 11.64 0.97 5.15
CA ASP A 1065 11.74 -0.07 6.31
C ASP A 1065 10.84 -1.50 6.36
N ASN A 1066 11.30 -2.88 6.20
CA ASN A 1066 10.92 -4.51 6.36
C ASN A 1066 9.67 -5.25 5.84
N PRO A 1067 9.41 -5.22 4.48
CA PRO A 1067 7.38 -5.34 3.89
C PRO A 1067 6.48 -6.33 4.30
N THR A 1068 5.16 -6.07 4.41
CA THR A 1068 4.19 -6.70 5.28
C THR A 1068 2.90 -6.96 4.65
N SER A 1069 2.46 -6.19 3.64
CA SER A 1069 1.10 -6.31 3.11
C SER A 1069 0.86 -5.56 1.79
N ILE A 1070 0.04 -6.03 0.85
CA ILE A 1070 -0.02 -5.74 -0.57
C ILE A 1070 -1.45 -6.16 -1.09
N VAL A 1071 -2.26 -5.29 -1.71
CA VAL A 1071 -3.56 -5.57 -2.42
C VAL A 1071 -3.63 -4.99 -3.87
N VAL A 1072 -3.99 -5.47 -5.04
CA VAL A 1072 -4.12 -4.57 -6.25
C VAL A 1072 -5.68 -4.20 -6.07
N GLY A 1073 -6.20 -2.97 -6.31
CA GLY A 1073 -7.59 -2.46 -6.57
C GLY A 1073 -7.64 -1.02 -7.19
N ASP A 1074 -8.52 -0.65 -8.15
CA ASP A 1074 -8.38 0.61 -8.96
C ASP A 1074 -8.20 1.93 -8.16
N PHE A 1075 -6.95 2.36 -7.96
CA PHE A 1075 -6.24 3.64 -7.73
C PHE A 1075 -6.65 4.88 -8.41
N ASN A 1076 -6.15 5.15 -9.63
CA ASN A 1076 -6.66 6.26 -10.39
C ASN A 1076 -8.28 6.02 -10.56
N LYS A 1077 -9.08 5.54 -11.58
CA LYS A 1077 -10.14 6.05 -12.65
C LYS A 1077 -9.96 6.30 -14.27
N ASP A 1078 -9.19 7.23 -14.90
CA ASP A 1078 -8.51 7.37 -16.26
C ASP A 1078 -8.14 6.10 -17.08
N ASN A 1079 -8.00 4.93 -16.46
CA ASN A 1079 -7.65 3.58 -16.93
C ASN A 1079 -6.16 3.02 -16.86
N LYS A 1080 -5.26 3.24 -15.87
CA LYS A 1080 -3.86 2.84 -15.41
C LYS A 1080 -3.76 2.01 -14.02
N GLN A 1081 -3.01 0.86 -13.91
CA GLN A 1081 -3.18 -0.20 -12.83
C GLN A 1081 -1.97 -0.20 -11.99
N ASP A 1082 -2.25 0.08 -10.75
CA ASP A 1082 -1.45 0.67 -9.78
C ASP A 1082 -1.16 -0.29 -8.60
N ILE A 1083 -0.45 0.02 -7.49
CA ILE A 1083 0.15 -0.95 -6.50
C ILE A 1083 0.38 -0.19 -5.19
N ALA A 1084 0.02 -0.25 -3.90
CA ALA A 1084 0.66 0.05 -2.56
C ALA A 1084 0.96 -1.12 -1.46
N VAL A 1085 2.12 -1.66 -1.51
CA VAL A 1085 2.75 -2.68 -0.58
C VAL A 1085 2.77 -2.35 0.99
N THR A 1086 3.16 -2.89 2.29
CA THR A 1086 3.27 -2.41 3.85
C THR A 1086 4.51 -2.37 4.86
N ASN A 1087 5.07 -1.37 5.75
CA ASN A 1087 6.39 -0.76 6.53
C ASN A 1087 6.63 -0.81 8.27
N ALA A 1088 7.71 -1.15 9.06
CA ALA A 1088 7.77 -1.46 10.58
C ALA A 1088 9.07 -1.01 11.35
N GLN A 1089 9.86 -0.12 10.75
CA GLN A 1089 11.11 0.51 11.17
C GLN A 1089 11.39 1.87 10.45
N THR A 1090 10.52 2.38 9.53
CA THR A 1090 10.38 3.77 8.94
C THR A 1090 9.07 4.73 8.89
N ASN A 1091 7.87 4.64 9.53
CA ASN A 1091 6.47 5.24 9.51
C ASN A 1091 5.48 5.57 8.38
N ASP A 1092 5.37 4.78 7.33
CA ASP A 1092 5.48 5.26 5.96
C ASP A 1092 4.94 4.12 4.95
N LEU A 1093 3.74 4.13 4.35
CA LEU A 1093 2.80 3.56 3.28
C LEU A 1093 2.95 2.96 1.81
N SER A 1094 3.43 2.49 0.58
CA SER A 1094 4.34 2.90 -0.58
C SER A 1094 3.62 3.86 -1.61
N ILE A 1095 3.81 5.22 -1.88
CA ILE A 1095 3.08 6.37 -2.67
C ILE A 1095 3.39 6.32 -4.16
N PHE A 1096 3.63 5.08 -4.61
CA PHE A 1096 4.05 4.65 -5.96
C PHE A 1096 3.44 5.35 -7.37
N LEU A 1097 3.38 6.67 -7.76
CA LEU A 1097 2.61 7.27 -8.96
C LEU A 1097 2.70 7.05 -10.56
N ASN A 1098 1.80 6.31 -11.33
CA ASN A 1098 1.96 5.92 -12.77
C ASN A 1098 2.11 7.07 -13.71
N MET A 1099 2.95 6.85 -14.72
CA MET A 1099 3.17 7.74 -15.82
C MET A 1099 2.93 7.16 -17.23
N CYS A 1100 2.41 5.92 -17.43
CA CYS A 1100 2.27 5.27 -18.76
C CYS A 1100 0.92 4.65 -19.19
#